data_AF-Q7USV4-F1
#
_entry.id   AF-Q7USV4-F1
#
_cell.length_a   1.000
_cell.length_b   1.000
_cell.length_c   1.000
_cell.angle_alpha   90.00
_cell.angle_beta   90.00
_cell.angle_gamma   90.00
#
_symmetry.space_group_name_H-M   'P 1'
#
loop_
_entity.id
_entity.type
_entity.pdbx_description
1 polymer ?
#
loop_
_entity_poly.entity_id
_entity_poly.type
_entity_poly.pdbx_seq_one_letter_code
_entity_poly.pdbx_strand_id
1 'polypeptide(L)'
;MLHLETGAITSVDDLREFLQKAIELEHATIPPYLVAHYSLHGPLNSEIRDCLKEVAIEEMLHMTLAANILNAIGGTPRIDFPEFVPDYPSKLPLGVGSTDPDHELIVPLERFSKQLLKNVFMEIEEPERPREFPTIERSAALVAPQFTFSTIGEFYAAIKQALMHFGSEIFSGPPANQVSVHQAFGRFIDTNQVPDIVTRLESALRAIDVIVEQGEGTYESPVDPNTGVVDDYAHYYKFAAIFHGRRLKPDWTSTGGFSYSGQRIGYDPEQVFPLLANLKLQDLRGDSEEHELLQTFNLTYSRMLRELDSAFHGNPAAIFTAVATMRQLEQDAENVVAKRISPDSLKTIQIGADDVYHLTPSFEYVAGADEPSKTRFDRVIEILDESIGGPSVTIGVHGAFWRNKTRNEFIAFQFAGLDLIVVNDGSGSNMVKALKGEAPFGADLPNSPAGARFSRMPAGFDPVSNSDIQFIEQWIDDGCPEDPLQPEEKMAWRRTNAPDASSRTDDIWFIDPQRGWAANSNGKIIFTEDGGDSWVDQLSDPEVYFRCLGFADEQTGWAGTLTAGKRLFHTTDGGQNWQSVDNLPGNQPSAICGISVVSKDVIYASGTNFPNRPTGVFKTTDAGANWEAIDMEPWSDMLIDCFFTDENTGWVVGGKIEPGEPQIRDNSFPVVLKTTDGGKTWENKLDSISGVLVKGEWGWKIQFLNDQIGFVSLEAFDTGAILKTTDGGENWVRLLINDPQQNANLEGVGFIDEHVGWVGGWGDREFERQSSSSTDDGGVTWRDANEIGRAINRFRFFGNPVTVGYSSGVTVYKYESIDSGAIAVQAIASTRQIMPARLLTRSSQTETVHIPVGFDAQQTATLRIWDRFGDEVAVIENISGDINGVEWDMKNSTGNRVQPGYFILRLTRGEESESSLLKLK
;
A
#
# COMPACT_ATOMS: atom_id res chain seq x y z
N MET A 1 -5.21 47.17 -22.91
CA MET A 1 -4.41 47.35 -21.69
C MET A 1 -5.38 47.50 -20.54
N LEU A 2 -5.77 46.38 -19.96
CA LEU A 2 -6.49 46.30 -18.69
C LEU A 2 -5.45 45.81 -17.68
N HIS A 3 -5.21 46.60 -16.64
CA HIS A 3 -4.44 46.18 -15.48
C HIS A 3 -5.31 45.19 -14.71
N LEU A 4 -5.06 43.89 -14.86
CA LEU A 4 -5.55 42.85 -13.95
C LEU A 4 -4.40 42.50 -13.00
N GLU A 5 -4.75 42.28 -11.74
CA GLU A 5 -3.86 42.11 -10.60
C GLU A 5 -3.01 40.84 -10.71
N THR A 6 -1.93 40.86 -11.51
CA THR A 6 -0.86 39.85 -11.45
C THR A 6 -0.05 39.92 -10.14
N GLY A 7 -0.57 40.59 -9.11
CA GLY A 7 0.08 40.80 -7.81
C GLY A 7 -0.34 39.81 -6.73
N ALA A 8 -1.38 38.99 -6.95
CA ALA A 8 -1.93 38.10 -5.92
C ALA A 8 -1.24 36.73 -5.83
N ILE A 9 -0.91 36.10 -6.97
CA ILE A 9 -0.19 34.82 -7.04
C ILE A 9 1.24 35.10 -7.50
N THR A 10 2.17 35.14 -6.56
CA THR A 10 3.57 35.51 -6.79
C THR A 10 4.54 34.33 -6.65
N SER A 11 4.07 33.22 -6.07
CA SER A 11 4.84 31.99 -5.86
C SER A 11 4.04 30.74 -6.26
N VAL A 12 4.73 29.60 -6.40
CA VAL A 12 4.07 28.29 -6.63
C VAL A 12 3.27 27.87 -5.41
N ASP A 13 3.68 28.29 -4.20
CA ASP A 13 2.92 28.00 -2.97
C ASP A 13 1.63 28.83 -2.92
N ASP A 14 1.65 30.08 -3.37
CA ASP A 14 0.45 30.90 -3.54
C ASP A 14 -0.52 30.21 -4.53
N LEU A 15 0.01 29.66 -5.64
CA LEU A 15 -0.81 28.93 -6.62
C LEU A 15 -1.43 27.67 -6.01
N ARG A 16 -0.69 26.93 -5.16
CA ARG A 16 -1.21 25.76 -4.45
C ARG A 16 -2.31 26.13 -3.47
N GLU A 17 -2.16 27.22 -2.74
CA GLU A 17 -3.19 27.76 -1.83
C GLU A 17 -4.45 28.13 -2.60
N PHE A 18 -4.31 28.81 -3.75
CA PHE A 18 -5.44 29.16 -4.60
C PHE A 18 -6.15 27.93 -5.16
N LEU A 19 -5.42 26.88 -5.56
CA LEU A 19 -6.04 25.61 -5.99
C LEU A 19 -6.74 24.89 -4.83
N GLN A 20 -6.23 24.97 -3.61
CA GLN A 20 -6.95 24.48 -2.43
C GLN A 20 -8.25 25.26 -2.18
N LYS A 21 -8.24 26.59 -2.38
CA LYS A 21 -9.45 27.42 -2.34
C LYS A 21 -10.42 27.13 -3.46
N ALA A 22 -9.94 26.71 -4.63
CA ALA A 22 -10.78 26.24 -5.71
C ALA A 22 -11.54 24.96 -5.29
N ILE A 23 -10.85 23.98 -4.71
CA ILE A 23 -11.48 22.76 -4.17
C ILE A 23 -12.55 23.10 -3.12
N GLU A 24 -12.27 24.02 -2.20
CA GLU A 24 -13.24 24.50 -1.21
C GLU A 24 -14.47 25.18 -1.86
N LEU A 25 -14.25 25.96 -2.92
CA LEU A 25 -15.30 26.69 -3.64
C LEU A 25 -16.26 25.74 -4.37
N GLU A 26 -15.73 24.82 -5.17
CA GLU A 26 -16.54 23.80 -5.88
C GLU A 26 -17.29 22.92 -4.89
N HIS A 27 -16.68 22.59 -3.75
CA HIS A 27 -17.38 21.85 -2.72
C HIS A 27 -18.54 22.66 -2.10
N ALA A 28 -18.36 23.97 -1.91
CA ALA A 28 -19.36 24.82 -1.26
C ALA A 28 -20.66 25.00 -2.07
N THR A 29 -20.67 24.70 -3.37
CA THR A 29 -21.86 24.78 -4.23
C THR A 29 -22.68 23.48 -4.23
N ILE A 30 -22.05 22.33 -3.95
CA ILE A 30 -22.67 21.00 -4.02
C ILE A 30 -23.84 20.81 -3.03
N PRO A 31 -23.67 21.05 -1.70
CA PRO A 31 -24.76 20.81 -0.73
C PRO A 31 -26.05 21.61 -1.02
N PRO A 32 -26.01 22.92 -1.35
CA PRO A 32 -27.21 23.67 -1.74
C PRO A 32 -27.97 23.06 -2.93
N TYR A 33 -27.25 22.66 -3.98
CA TYR A 33 -27.86 22.04 -5.17
C TYR A 33 -28.50 20.70 -4.83
N LEU A 34 -27.84 19.88 -4.00
CA LEU A 34 -28.37 18.60 -3.54
C LEU A 34 -29.59 18.75 -2.62
N VAL A 35 -29.61 19.73 -1.70
CA VAL A 35 -30.80 19.97 -0.85
C VAL A 35 -32.00 20.38 -1.70
N ALA A 36 -31.81 21.26 -2.68
CA ALA A 36 -32.87 21.62 -3.63
C ALA A 36 -33.33 20.40 -4.44
N HIS A 37 -32.40 19.56 -4.90
CA HIS A 37 -32.69 18.30 -5.59
C HIS A 37 -33.55 17.35 -4.74
N TYR A 38 -33.12 17.04 -3.51
CA TYR A 38 -33.84 16.11 -2.62
C TYR A 38 -35.22 16.62 -2.19
N SER A 39 -35.44 17.94 -2.20
CA SER A 39 -36.75 18.51 -1.89
C SER A 39 -37.82 18.23 -2.97
N LEU A 40 -37.41 17.91 -4.21
CA LEU A 40 -38.31 17.72 -5.36
C LEU A 40 -38.74 16.25 -5.49
N HIS A 41 -40.05 16.03 -5.67
CA HIS A 41 -40.59 14.69 -5.95
C HIS A 41 -41.66 14.73 -7.04
N GLY A 42 -42.06 13.53 -7.48
CA GLY A 42 -43.09 13.32 -8.49
C GLY A 42 -42.71 13.70 -9.93
N PRO A 43 -43.52 13.29 -10.92
CA PRO A 43 -43.13 13.27 -12.33
C PRO A 43 -43.12 14.65 -13.00
N LEU A 44 -43.77 15.66 -12.43
CA LEU A 44 -43.76 17.01 -13.01
C LEU A 44 -42.47 17.78 -12.69
N ASN A 45 -41.77 17.39 -11.64
CA ASN A 45 -40.53 18.04 -11.19
C ASN A 45 -39.27 17.26 -11.62
N SER A 46 -39.41 16.10 -12.28
CA SER A 46 -38.27 15.23 -12.61
C SER A 46 -37.22 15.95 -13.47
N GLU A 47 -37.63 16.74 -14.46
CA GLU A 47 -36.68 17.49 -15.31
C GLU A 47 -35.84 18.50 -14.51
N ILE A 48 -36.44 19.20 -13.54
CA ILE A 48 -35.74 20.13 -12.65
C ILE A 48 -34.80 19.36 -11.72
N ARG A 49 -35.30 18.28 -11.14
CA ARG A 49 -34.57 17.43 -10.21
C ARG A 49 -33.33 16.80 -10.86
N ASP A 50 -33.50 16.27 -12.06
CA ASP A 50 -32.41 15.64 -12.83
C ASP A 50 -31.35 16.69 -13.21
N CYS A 51 -31.78 17.89 -13.63
CA CYS A 51 -30.88 19.01 -13.92
C CYS A 51 -30.06 19.44 -12.69
N LEU A 52 -30.67 19.56 -11.51
CA LEU A 52 -29.95 19.90 -10.27
C LEU A 52 -28.94 18.81 -9.87
N LYS A 53 -29.28 17.53 -10.07
CA LYS A 53 -28.37 16.41 -9.81
C LYS A 53 -27.18 16.42 -10.77
N GLU A 54 -27.45 16.67 -12.04
CA GLU A 54 -26.43 16.77 -13.08
C GLU A 54 -25.42 17.88 -12.77
N VAL A 55 -25.90 19.10 -12.45
CA VAL A 55 -25.03 20.21 -12.06
C VAL A 55 -24.21 19.86 -10.80
N ALA A 56 -24.82 19.23 -9.77
CA ALA A 56 -24.06 18.80 -8.60
C ALA A 56 -22.96 17.77 -8.92
N ILE A 57 -23.15 16.91 -9.92
CA ILE A 57 -22.14 15.96 -10.40
C ILE A 57 -21.04 16.70 -11.20
N GLU A 58 -21.40 17.72 -11.98
CA GLU A 58 -20.46 18.61 -12.69
C GLU A 58 -19.55 19.34 -11.67
N GLU A 59 -20.09 19.88 -10.57
CA GLU A 59 -19.30 20.48 -9.48
C GLU A 59 -18.36 19.47 -8.77
N MET A 60 -18.79 18.21 -8.61
CA MET A 60 -17.90 17.13 -8.11
C MET A 60 -16.74 16.85 -9.08
N LEU A 61 -16.99 16.93 -10.39
CA LEU A 61 -15.95 16.83 -11.41
C LEU A 61 -15.00 18.04 -11.30
N HIS A 62 -15.51 19.26 -11.15
CA HIS A 62 -14.69 20.46 -11.03
C HIS A 62 -13.74 20.38 -9.83
N MET A 63 -14.27 19.97 -8.67
CA MET A 63 -13.47 19.72 -7.46
C MET A 63 -12.35 18.71 -7.73
N THR A 64 -12.64 17.62 -8.45
CA THR A 64 -11.65 16.59 -8.82
C THR A 64 -10.59 17.13 -9.77
N LEU A 65 -10.97 17.96 -10.74
CA LEU A 65 -10.04 18.60 -11.68
C LEU A 65 -9.10 19.57 -10.95
N ALA A 66 -9.62 20.40 -10.04
CA ALA A 66 -8.82 21.28 -9.20
C ALA A 66 -7.82 20.49 -8.32
N ALA A 67 -8.27 19.37 -7.73
CA ALA A 67 -7.42 18.46 -6.97
C ALA A 67 -6.33 17.79 -7.82
N ASN A 68 -6.64 17.39 -9.06
CA ASN A 68 -5.67 16.84 -9.99
C ASN A 68 -4.62 17.88 -10.42
N ILE A 69 -5.03 19.14 -10.67
CA ILE A 69 -4.07 20.23 -10.95
C ILE A 69 -3.15 20.47 -9.75
N LEU A 70 -3.71 20.52 -8.53
CA LEU A 70 -2.93 20.71 -7.30
C LEU A 70 -1.91 19.58 -7.10
N ASN A 71 -2.33 18.32 -7.27
CA ASN A 71 -1.44 17.17 -7.25
C ASN A 71 -0.35 17.28 -8.33
N ALA A 72 -0.71 17.63 -9.56
CA ALA A 72 0.22 17.71 -10.68
C ALA A 72 1.36 18.72 -10.45
N ILE A 73 1.10 19.82 -9.74
CA ILE A 73 2.11 20.82 -9.39
C ILE A 73 2.84 20.54 -8.06
N GLY A 74 2.71 19.31 -7.54
CA GLY A 74 3.37 18.83 -6.33
C GLY A 74 2.74 19.33 -5.02
N GLY A 75 1.51 19.80 -5.06
CA GLY A 75 0.70 20.06 -3.86
C GLY A 75 -0.08 18.84 -3.40
N THR A 76 -0.80 18.98 -2.29
CA THR A 76 -1.57 17.88 -1.68
C THR A 76 -2.96 18.41 -1.30
N PRO A 77 -4.02 18.04 -2.04
CA PRO A 77 -5.38 18.39 -1.67
C PRO A 77 -5.74 17.88 -0.28
N ARG A 78 -6.44 18.71 0.49
CA ARG A 78 -6.98 18.35 1.81
C ARG A 78 -8.44 18.74 1.89
N ILE A 79 -9.29 17.83 2.33
CA ILE A 79 -10.74 18.04 2.45
C ILE A 79 -11.35 17.39 3.71
N ASP A 80 -10.63 16.48 4.39
CA ASP A 80 -11.10 15.86 5.64
C ASP A 80 -10.75 16.73 6.86
N PHE A 81 -11.41 17.88 7.00
CA PHE A 81 -11.33 18.73 8.20
C PHE A 81 -12.57 19.63 8.36
N PRO A 82 -12.92 20.04 9.61
CA PRO A 82 -14.16 20.78 9.86
C PRO A 82 -14.29 22.08 9.08
N GLU A 83 -13.21 22.86 8.95
CA GLU A 83 -13.21 24.17 8.27
C GLU A 83 -13.36 24.07 6.75
N PHE A 84 -13.26 22.86 6.17
CA PHE A 84 -13.50 22.63 4.74
C PHE A 84 -14.99 22.79 4.39
N VAL A 85 -15.87 22.43 5.33
CA VAL A 85 -17.32 22.44 5.13
C VAL A 85 -17.88 23.80 5.56
N PRO A 86 -18.58 24.54 4.68
CA PRO A 86 -19.17 25.81 5.06
C PRO A 86 -20.25 25.65 6.13
N ASP A 87 -20.28 26.56 7.11
CA ASP A 87 -21.35 26.61 8.11
C ASP A 87 -22.59 27.30 7.53
N TYR A 88 -23.39 26.57 6.74
CA TYR A 88 -24.55 27.14 6.06
C TYR A 88 -25.62 27.66 7.03
N PRO A 89 -26.29 28.79 6.74
CA PRO A 89 -26.10 29.60 5.55
C PRO A 89 -24.81 30.41 5.65
N SER A 90 -24.00 30.37 4.60
CA SER A 90 -22.65 30.93 4.61
C SER A 90 -22.39 31.78 3.37
N LYS A 91 -21.30 32.54 3.41
CA LYS A 91 -20.70 33.09 2.18
C LYS A 91 -19.98 31.97 1.43
N LEU A 92 -19.77 32.14 0.13
CA LEU A 92 -18.82 31.31 -0.60
C LEU A 92 -17.37 31.68 -0.22
N PRO A 93 -16.42 30.73 -0.33
CA PRO A 93 -15.00 31.01 -0.19
C PRO A 93 -14.56 32.19 -1.10
N LEU A 94 -13.56 32.96 -0.63
CA LEU A 94 -12.99 34.12 -1.34
C LEU A 94 -13.99 35.27 -1.62
N GLY A 95 -15.18 35.25 -1.03
CA GLY A 95 -16.18 36.29 -1.23
C GLY A 95 -16.80 36.30 -2.63
N VAL A 96 -16.68 35.18 -3.36
CA VAL A 96 -17.31 34.97 -4.67
C VAL A 96 -18.83 35.01 -4.53
N GLY A 97 -19.53 35.52 -5.55
CA GLY A 97 -20.99 35.41 -5.64
C GLY A 97 -21.75 36.72 -5.54
N SER A 98 -21.13 37.89 -5.74
CA SER A 98 -21.90 39.03 -6.21
C SER A 98 -21.01 39.99 -6.96
N THR A 99 -21.51 40.48 -8.10
CA THR A 99 -20.81 41.55 -8.78
C THR A 99 -21.01 42.88 -8.00
N ASP A 100 -22.07 43.03 -7.20
CA ASP A 100 -22.44 44.28 -6.53
C ASP A 100 -21.71 44.45 -5.18
N PRO A 101 -20.83 45.46 -5.03
CA PRO A 101 -20.03 45.63 -3.81
C PRO A 101 -20.85 45.94 -2.55
N ASP A 102 -22.14 46.30 -2.67
CA ASP A 102 -23.04 46.53 -1.54
C ASP A 102 -23.97 45.32 -1.23
N HIS A 103 -23.84 44.22 -1.98
CA HIS A 103 -24.63 42.99 -1.81
C HIS A 103 -23.69 41.81 -1.54
N GLU A 104 -23.98 41.04 -0.50
CA GLU A 104 -23.23 39.83 -0.17
C GLU A 104 -24.14 38.62 -0.37
N LEU A 105 -23.72 37.70 -1.24
CA LEU A 105 -24.46 36.45 -1.44
C LEU A 105 -24.27 35.52 -0.23
N ILE A 106 -25.40 35.20 0.39
CA ILE A 106 -25.51 34.20 1.44
C ILE A 106 -26.19 32.97 0.85
N VAL A 107 -25.49 31.84 0.89
CA VAL A 107 -25.94 30.57 0.32
C VAL A 107 -26.60 29.73 1.42
N PRO A 108 -27.92 29.45 1.33
CA PRO A 108 -28.63 28.64 2.32
C PRO A 108 -28.75 27.17 1.91
N LEU A 109 -29.08 26.32 2.89
CA LEU A 109 -29.62 24.97 2.66
C LEU A 109 -31.14 25.02 2.80
N GLU A 110 -31.85 25.15 1.69
CA GLU A 110 -33.32 25.21 1.68
C GLU A 110 -33.94 24.46 0.49
N ARG A 111 -35.23 24.16 0.61
CA ARG A 111 -36.01 23.50 -0.45
C ARG A 111 -35.98 24.29 -1.75
N PHE A 112 -36.15 23.60 -2.88
CA PHE A 112 -36.26 24.23 -4.18
C PHE A 112 -37.38 25.28 -4.21
N SER A 113 -37.04 26.47 -4.68
CA SER A 113 -37.99 27.49 -5.07
C SER A 113 -37.44 28.28 -6.25
N LYS A 114 -38.33 28.91 -7.04
CA LYS A 114 -37.87 29.80 -8.12
C LYS A 114 -37.08 31.00 -7.62
N GLN A 115 -37.32 31.41 -6.37
CA GLN A 115 -36.59 32.49 -5.70
C GLN A 115 -35.18 32.04 -5.32
N LEU A 116 -35.03 30.86 -4.71
CA LEU A 116 -33.71 30.27 -4.42
C LEU A 116 -32.89 30.14 -5.70
N LEU A 117 -33.50 29.58 -6.74
CA LEU A 117 -32.86 29.41 -8.05
C LEU A 117 -32.37 30.75 -8.62
N LYS A 118 -33.22 31.78 -8.60
CA LYS A 118 -32.87 33.10 -9.17
C LYS A 118 -31.85 33.87 -8.33
N ASN A 119 -32.06 33.90 -7.02
CA ASN A 119 -31.34 34.81 -6.12
C ASN A 119 -30.08 34.18 -5.53
N VAL A 120 -29.88 32.87 -5.71
CA VAL A 120 -28.70 32.17 -5.23
C VAL A 120 -28.05 31.42 -6.37
N PHE A 121 -28.68 30.38 -6.93
CA PHE A 121 -28.00 29.49 -7.88
C PHE A 121 -27.57 30.21 -9.17
N MET A 122 -28.43 31.05 -9.73
CA MET A 122 -28.08 31.88 -10.88
C MET A 122 -27.04 32.96 -10.55
N GLU A 123 -26.92 33.40 -9.29
CA GLU A 123 -25.91 34.38 -8.87
C GLU A 123 -24.54 33.71 -8.64
N ILE A 124 -24.53 32.46 -8.14
CA ILE A 124 -23.32 31.62 -8.05
C ILE A 124 -22.68 31.44 -9.43
N GLU A 125 -23.49 31.11 -10.43
CA GLU A 125 -23.05 30.78 -11.80
C GLU A 125 -23.00 32.02 -12.72
N GLU A 126 -23.12 33.24 -12.20
CA GLU A 126 -23.21 34.44 -13.03
C GLU A 126 -21.92 34.65 -13.84
N PRO A 127 -21.99 34.74 -15.19
CA PRO A 127 -20.81 34.90 -16.02
C PRO A 127 -20.14 36.27 -15.83
N GLU A 128 -18.80 36.37 -15.97
CA GLU A 128 -18.04 37.65 -15.89
C GLU A 128 -18.63 38.77 -16.79
N ARG A 129 -19.26 38.38 -17.91
CA ARG A 129 -19.98 39.29 -18.81
C ARG A 129 -21.39 38.76 -19.13
N PRO A 130 -22.39 39.07 -18.28
CA PRO A 130 -23.76 38.66 -18.56
C PRO A 130 -24.27 39.34 -19.85
N ARG A 131 -24.84 38.57 -20.79
CA ARG A 131 -25.60 39.15 -21.89
C ARG A 131 -26.94 39.67 -21.35
N GLU A 132 -26.97 40.92 -20.89
CA GLU A 132 -28.21 41.58 -20.47
C GLU A 132 -28.86 42.45 -21.58
N PHE A 133 -30.19 42.45 -21.57
CA PHE A 133 -31.02 43.52 -22.10
C PHE A 133 -31.30 44.52 -20.94
N PRO A 134 -31.26 45.85 -21.17
CA PRO A 134 -30.56 46.88 -20.35
C PRO A 134 -31.22 47.21 -18.97
N THR A 135 -30.54 47.74 -17.93
CA THR A 135 -29.91 49.09 -17.82
C THR A 135 -29.09 49.35 -16.50
N ILE A 136 -27.88 49.91 -16.67
CA ILE A 136 -27.18 51.03 -15.97
C ILE A 136 -26.36 50.84 -14.65
N GLU A 137 -25.03 50.99 -14.86
CA GLU A 137 -23.92 51.71 -14.18
C GLU A 137 -23.62 51.60 -12.67
N ARG A 138 -22.40 51.14 -12.37
CA ARG A 138 -21.72 51.18 -11.06
C ARG A 138 -20.77 52.37 -10.88
N SER A 139 -20.66 52.86 -9.64
CA SER A 139 -19.58 53.73 -9.16
C SER A 139 -18.75 53.03 -8.08
N ALA A 140 -17.44 53.23 -8.11
CA ALA A 140 -16.45 52.59 -7.24
C ALA A 140 -16.33 53.22 -5.83
N ALA A 141 -16.02 52.39 -4.82
CA ALA A 141 -15.39 52.82 -3.57
C ALA A 141 -14.49 51.70 -2.97
N LEU A 142 -13.36 52.15 -2.40
CA LEU A 142 -12.22 51.36 -1.89
C LEU A 142 -12.43 50.84 -0.46
N VAL A 143 -12.05 49.59 -0.17
CA VAL A 143 -11.58 49.10 1.16
C VAL A 143 -10.48 48.01 0.99
N ALA A 144 -9.63 47.85 2.00
CA ALA A 144 -8.28 47.25 2.07
C ALA A 144 -8.20 45.68 2.03
N PRO A 145 -6.99 45.05 2.02
CA PRO A 145 -6.71 43.83 1.27
C PRO A 145 -7.22 42.54 1.93
N GLN A 146 -8.27 41.98 1.35
CA GLN A 146 -8.56 40.54 1.30
C GLN A 146 -8.75 40.22 -0.18
N PHE A 147 -8.21 39.10 -0.68
CA PHE A 147 -8.39 38.73 -2.08
C PHE A 147 -9.88 38.42 -2.31
N THR A 148 -10.57 39.24 -3.11
CA THR A 148 -11.99 39.08 -3.43
C THR A 148 -12.16 39.00 -4.94
N PHE A 149 -12.92 38.02 -5.43
CA PHE A 149 -13.26 37.84 -6.85
C PHE A 149 -14.77 38.02 -7.06
N SER A 150 -15.18 38.64 -8.16
CA SER A 150 -16.60 38.93 -8.42
C SER A 150 -17.33 37.69 -8.94
N THR A 151 -16.65 36.85 -9.73
CA THR A 151 -17.19 35.61 -10.31
C THR A 151 -16.19 34.44 -10.22
N ILE A 152 -16.67 33.21 -10.42
CA ILE A 152 -15.86 31.98 -10.45
C ILE A 152 -14.84 32.05 -11.60
N GLY A 153 -15.26 32.58 -12.75
CA GLY A 153 -14.45 32.79 -13.95
C GLY A 153 -13.30 33.77 -13.71
N GLU A 154 -13.51 34.89 -13.00
CA GLU A 154 -12.42 35.80 -12.64
C GLU A 154 -11.36 35.11 -11.78
N PHE A 155 -11.80 34.27 -10.83
CA PHE A 155 -10.92 33.49 -9.96
C PHE A 155 -10.09 32.46 -10.74
N TYR A 156 -10.72 31.64 -11.59
CA TYR A 156 -10.00 30.67 -12.43
C TYR A 156 -9.13 31.34 -13.49
N ALA A 157 -9.47 32.53 -13.98
CA ALA A 157 -8.62 33.29 -14.89
C ALA A 157 -7.29 33.67 -14.23
N ALA A 158 -7.28 34.00 -12.93
CA ALA A 158 -6.06 34.26 -12.17
C ALA A 158 -5.17 33.01 -12.04
N ILE A 159 -5.77 31.85 -11.71
CA ILE A 159 -5.06 30.55 -11.66
C ILE A 159 -4.48 30.21 -13.03
N LYS A 160 -5.27 30.38 -14.10
CA LYS A 160 -4.85 30.12 -15.49
C LYS A 160 -3.65 30.98 -15.88
N GLN A 161 -3.67 32.26 -15.56
CA GLN A 161 -2.55 33.17 -15.81
C GLN A 161 -1.29 32.78 -15.03
N ALA A 162 -1.43 32.38 -13.76
CA ALA A 162 -0.31 31.92 -12.94
C ALA A 162 0.32 30.63 -13.50
N LEU A 163 -0.48 29.65 -13.90
CA LEU A 163 0.00 28.44 -14.57
C LEU A 163 0.79 28.76 -15.85
N MET A 164 0.28 29.68 -16.67
CA MET A 164 0.99 30.15 -17.87
C MET A 164 2.28 30.89 -17.55
N HIS A 165 2.32 31.63 -16.43
CA HIS A 165 3.50 32.38 -15.98
C HIS A 165 4.62 31.47 -15.50
N PHE A 166 4.33 30.51 -14.62
CA PHE A 166 5.32 29.57 -14.08
C PHE A 166 5.74 28.48 -15.09
N GLY A 167 4.87 28.18 -16.07
CA GLY A 167 5.22 27.30 -17.19
C GLY A 167 5.30 25.82 -16.83
N SER A 168 6.01 25.03 -17.63
CA SER A 168 6.01 23.56 -17.51
C SER A 168 6.82 23.01 -16.33
N GLU A 169 7.69 23.81 -15.71
CA GLU A 169 8.65 23.34 -14.69
C GLU A 169 7.99 22.97 -13.36
N ILE A 170 6.78 23.48 -13.09
CA ILE A 170 6.07 23.26 -11.83
C ILE A 170 5.36 21.91 -11.75
N PHE A 171 5.16 21.22 -12.89
CA PHE A 171 4.49 19.92 -12.99
C PHE A 171 5.39 18.79 -12.49
N SER A 172 5.60 18.76 -11.17
CA SER A 172 6.55 17.91 -10.46
C SER A 172 5.89 16.78 -9.68
N GLY A 173 4.57 16.81 -9.53
CA GLY A 173 3.84 15.82 -8.75
C GLY A 173 3.65 14.49 -9.49
N PRO A 174 3.59 13.36 -8.75
CA PRO A 174 3.44 12.05 -9.34
C PRO A 174 2.03 11.88 -9.94
N PRO A 175 1.90 11.46 -11.22
CA PRO A 175 0.61 11.18 -11.83
C PRO A 175 -0.21 10.10 -11.10
N ALA A 176 0.47 9.19 -10.38
CA ALA A 176 -0.16 8.13 -9.59
C ALA A 176 -1.01 8.65 -8.40
N ASN A 177 -0.84 9.91 -8.00
CA ASN A 177 -1.65 10.51 -6.94
C ASN A 177 -2.97 11.11 -7.45
N GLN A 178 -3.22 11.08 -8.76
CA GLN A 178 -4.38 11.70 -9.38
C GLN A 178 -5.50 10.70 -9.60
N VAL A 179 -6.73 11.17 -9.47
CA VAL A 179 -7.94 10.38 -9.76
C VAL A 179 -8.21 10.41 -11.26
N SER A 180 -8.39 9.25 -11.88
CA SER A 180 -8.82 9.16 -13.28
C SER A 180 -10.26 9.64 -13.43
N VAL A 181 -10.45 10.75 -14.14
CA VAL A 181 -11.77 11.31 -14.42
C VAL A 181 -12.63 10.32 -15.20
N HIS A 182 -12.05 9.62 -16.17
CA HIS A 182 -12.81 8.64 -16.96
C HIS A 182 -13.34 7.49 -16.10
N GLN A 183 -12.52 6.98 -15.17
CA GLN A 183 -12.93 5.89 -14.28
C GLN A 183 -13.96 6.35 -13.24
N ALA A 184 -13.79 7.55 -12.68
CA ALA A 184 -14.67 8.09 -11.66
C ALA A 184 -16.02 8.57 -12.22
N PHE A 185 -16.00 9.26 -13.37
CA PHE A 185 -17.15 9.99 -13.90
C PHE A 185 -17.71 9.47 -15.23
N GLY A 186 -16.97 8.64 -15.98
CA GLY A 186 -17.36 8.22 -17.34
C GLY A 186 -18.64 7.38 -17.44
N ARG A 187 -19.23 6.97 -16.30
CA ARG A 187 -20.55 6.33 -16.23
C ARG A 187 -21.70 7.33 -16.03
N PHE A 188 -21.40 8.56 -15.64
CA PHE A 188 -22.38 9.58 -15.23
C PHE A 188 -22.44 10.74 -16.22
N ILE A 189 -21.29 11.18 -16.75
CA ILE A 189 -21.15 12.32 -17.67
C ILE A 189 -20.19 11.99 -18.81
N ASP A 190 -20.29 12.71 -19.93
CA ASP A 190 -19.34 12.57 -21.03
C ASP A 190 -17.99 13.18 -20.65
N THR A 191 -16.94 12.35 -20.67
CA THR A 191 -15.57 12.73 -20.28
C THR A 191 -14.62 12.85 -21.48
N ASN A 192 -15.12 12.69 -22.72
CA ASN A 192 -14.27 12.60 -23.91
C ASN A 192 -13.43 13.86 -24.17
N GLN A 193 -13.91 15.04 -23.76
CA GLN A 193 -13.19 16.31 -23.89
C GLN A 193 -12.54 16.77 -22.57
N VAL A 194 -12.63 15.96 -21.52
CA VAL A 194 -12.09 16.27 -20.19
C VAL A 194 -10.72 15.59 -20.02
N PRO A 195 -9.68 16.27 -19.52
CA PRO A 195 -8.41 15.62 -19.22
C PRO A 195 -8.59 14.51 -18.18
N ASP A 196 -8.21 13.28 -18.51
CA ASP A 196 -8.33 12.15 -17.58
C ASP A 196 -7.45 12.32 -16.33
N ILE A 197 -6.22 12.82 -16.56
CA ILE A 197 -5.26 13.28 -15.55
C ILE A 197 -4.51 14.52 -16.07
N VAL A 198 -3.89 15.28 -15.17
CA VAL A 198 -3.11 16.48 -15.47
C VAL A 198 -1.62 16.20 -15.30
N THR A 199 -0.86 16.24 -16.39
CA THR A 199 0.58 15.95 -16.37
C THR A 199 1.44 17.08 -16.91
N ARG A 200 0.81 18.10 -17.50
CA ARG A 200 1.46 19.22 -18.17
C ARG A 200 0.54 20.43 -18.25
N LEU A 201 1.14 21.56 -18.62
CA LEU A 201 0.46 22.85 -18.76
C LEU A 201 -0.78 22.75 -19.65
N GLU A 202 -0.70 22.09 -20.81
CA GLU A 202 -1.84 22.01 -21.73
C GLU A 202 -3.04 21.29 -21.11
N SER A 203 -2.82 20.18 -20.38
CA SER A 203 -3.89 19.47 -19.67
C SER A 203 -4.45 20.27 -18.50
N ALA A 204 -3.62 21.06 -17.81
CA ALA A 204 -4.07 21.91 -16.70
C ALA A 204 -4.93 23.08 -17.19
N LEU A 205 -4.49 23.76 -18.26
CA LEU A 205 -5.28 24.82 -18.89
C LEU A 205 -6.60 24.30 -19.41
N ARG A 206 -6.60 23.09 -20.00
CA ARG A 206 -7.83 22.45 -20.47
C ARG A 206 -8.77 22.08 -19.32
N ALA A 207 -8.24 21.57 -18.20
CA ALA A 207 -9.04 21.28 -17.02
C ALA A 207 -9.73 22.55 -16.48
N ILE A 208 -9.03 23.69 -16.43
CA ILE A 208 -9.63 24.98 -16.06
C ILE A 208 -10.70 25.41 -17.07
N ASP A 209 -10.44 25.23 -18.37
CA ASP A 209 -11.41 25.56 -19.41
C ASP A 209 -12.71 24.76 -19.24
N VAL A 210 -12.63 23.46 -18.91
CA VAL A 210 -13.83 22.65 -18.60
C VAL A 210 -14.62 23.26 -17.45
N ILE A 211 -13.96 23.58 -16.33
CA ILE A 211 -14.62 24.13 -15.13
C ILE A 211 -15.39 25.42 -15.46
N VAL A 212 -14.72 26.35 -16.17
CA VAL A 212 -15.33 27.66 -16.51
C VAL A 212 -16.43 27.50 -17.57
N GLU A 213 -16.22 26.66 -18.58
CA GLU A 213 -17.18 26.43 -19.67
C GLU A 213 -18.48 25.76 -19.19
N GLN A 214 -18.40 24.86 -18.20
CA GLN A 214 -19.56 24.17 -17.62
C GLN A 214 -20.35 25.07 -16.66
N GLY A 215 -19.66 25.83 -15.80
CA GLY A 215 -20.31 26.79 -14.89
C GLY A 215 -20.93 28.00 -15.61
N GLU A 216 -20.08 28.87 -16.17
CA GLU A 216 -20.49 30.18 -16.71
C GLU A 216 -20.81 30.18 -18.22
N GLY A 217 -20.27 29.21 -18.98
CA GLY A 217 -20.39 29.15 -20.44
C GLY A 217 -19.32 29.97 -21.19
N THR A 218 -19.47 30.14 -22.51
CA THR A 218 -18.51 30.90 -23.34
C THR A 218 -19.10 32.23 -23.83
N TYR A 219 -18.23 33.21 -24.14
CA TYR A 219 -18.65 34.52 -24.69
C TYR A 219 -19.43 34.41 -26.03
N GLU A 220 -19.12 33.39 -26.84
CA GLU A 220 -19.71 33.21 -28.17
C GLU A 220 -20.98 32.35 -28.15
N SER A 221 -21.14 31.46 -27.17
CA SER A 221 -22.24 30.47 -27.14
C SER A 221 -22.66 30.10 -25.70
N PRO A 222 -23.99 30.02 -25.42
CA PRO A 222 -24.51 29.48 -24.17
C PRO A 222 -24.39 27.94 -24.08
N VAL A 223 -24.05 27.28 -25.20
CA VAL A 223 -23.88 25.83 -25.31
C VAL A 223 -22.57 25.40 -24.68
N ASP A 224 -22.58 24.35 -23.87
CA ASP A 224 -21.37 23.67 -23.40
C ASP A 224 -20.66 23.04 -24.62
N PRO A 225 -19.46 23.52 -25.01
CA PRO A 225 -18.76 23.00 -26.18
C PRO A 225 -18.23 21.56 -25.97
N ASN A 226 -18.27 21.01 -24.75
CA ASN A 226 -17.51 19.84 -24.35
C ASN A 226 -18.26 18.51 -24.48
N THR A 227 -19.58 18.53 -24.52
CA THR A 227 -20.40 17.31 -24.56
C THR A 227 -20.70 16.83 -25.99
N GLY A 228 -20.44 17.66 -27.00
CA GLY A 228 -20.75 17.33 -28.40
C GLY A 228 -22.26 17.15 -28.66
N VAL A 229 -23.12 17.44 -27.68
CA VAL A 229 -24.58 17.37 -27.76
C VAL A 229 -25.12 18.73 -28.18
N VAL A 230 -25.96 18.73 -29.22
CA VAL A 230 -26.70 19.94 -29.62
C VAL A 230 -27.75 20.22 -28.52
N ASP A 231 -27.68 21.39 -27.89
CA ASP A 231 -28.57 21.89 -26.81
C ASP A 231 -28.18 21.56 -25.35
N ASP A 232 -26.92 21.24 -25.07
CA ASP A 232 -26.39 21.20 -23.70
C ASP A 232 -25.84 22.58 -23.31
N TYR A 233 -26.20 23.13 -22.15
CA TYR A 233 -25.97 24.54 -21.80
C TYR A 233 -25.23 24.68 -20.47
N ALA A 234 -24.45 25.75 -20.26
CA ALA A 234 -23.80 25.99 -18.98
C ALA A 234 -24.79 26.17 -17.81
N HIS A 235 -24.32 25.99 -16.57
CA HIS A 235 -25.15 25.95 -15.35
C HIS A 235 -26.08 27.17 -15.23
N TYR A 236 -25.56 28.38 -15.45
CA TYR A 236 -26.36 29.62 -15.45
C TYR A 236 -27.60 29.54 -16.36
N TYR A 237 -27.41 29.04 -17.59
CA TYR A 237 -28.46 28.94 -18.60
C TYR A 237 -29.42 27.78 -18.34
N LYS A 238 -28.92 26.66 -17.77
CA LYS A 238 -29.75 25.55 -17.24
C LYS A 238 -30.70 26.08 -16.16
N PHE A 239 -30.20 26.85 -15.19
CA PHE A 239 -31.00 27.46 -14.12
C PHE A 239 -31.97 28.53 -14.63
N ALA A 240 -31.52 29.41 -15.51
CA ALA A 240 -32.38 30.44 -16.11
C ALA A 240 -33.53 29.81 -16.92
N ALA A 241 -33.32 28.69 -17.61
CA ALA A 241 -34.37 27.96 -18.31
C ALA A 241 -35.46 27.46 -17.33
N ILE A 242 -35.06 26.89 -16.19
CA ILE A 242 -35.97 26.44 -15.14
C ILE A 242 -36.74 27.64 -14.55
N PHE A 243 -36.05 28.75 -14.27
CA PHE A 243 -36.68 29.97 -13.74
C PHE A 243 -37.77 30.48 -14.68
N HIS A 244 -37.46 30.63 -15.97
CA HIS A 244 -38.40 31.04 -17.01
C HIS A 244 -39.44 29.95 -17.37
N GLY A 245 -39.23 28.71 -16.92
CA GLY A 245 -40.13 27.56 -17.15
C GLY A 245 -40.15 27.09 -18.60
N ARG A 246 -39.12 27.42 -19.39
CA ARG A 246 -38.99 27.05 -20.79
C ARG A 246 -37.53 26.86 -21.17
N ARG A 247 -37.27 25.83 -21.98
CA ARG A 247 -35.95 25.57 -22.54
C ARG A 247 -35.45 26.75 -23.39
N LEU A 248 -34.15 26.99 -23.32
CA LEU A 248 -33.44 27.89 -24.23
C LEU A 248 -33.47 27.28 -25.64
N LYS A 249 -33.62 28.12 -26.66
CA LYS A 249 -33.48 27.69 -28.07
C LYS A 249 -32.91 28.82 -28.91
N PRO A 250 -32.27 28.51 -30.05
CA PRO A 250 -31.90 29.52 -31.04
C PRO A 250 -33.11 30.34 -31.50
N ASP A 251 -32.95 31.66 -31.47
CA ASP A 251 -33.94 32.64 -31.87
C ASP A 251 -33.25 33.84 -32.52
N TRP A 252 -33.14 33.76 -33.85
CA TRP A 252 -32.54 34.79 -34.70
C TRP A 252 -33.29 36.12 -34.71
N THR A 253 -34.46 36.20 -34.07
CA THR A 253 -35.23 37.44 -33.90
C THR A 253 -34.93 38.14 -32.57
N SER A 254 -34.28 37.44 -31.63
CA SER A 254 -33.77 38.02 -30.39
C SER A 254 -32.42 38.71 -30.63
N THR A 255 -32.15 39.79 -29.92
CA THR A 255 -30.90 40.56 -30.01
C THR A 255 -29.64 39.77 -29.59
N GLY A 256 -29.80 38.55 -29.04
CA GLY A 256 -28.72 37.66 -28.61
C GLY A 256 -28.65 36.31 -29.34
N GLY A 257 -29.53 36.06 -30.32
CA GLY A 257 -29.57 34.81 -31.10
C GLY A 257 -30.23 33.62 -30.40
N PHE A 258 -30.70 33.76 -29.15
CA PHE A 258 -31.38 32.73 -28.35
C PHE A 258 -32.53 33.32 -27.52
N SER A 259 -33.57 32.53 -27.25
CA SER A 259 -34.65 32.91 -26.33
C SER A 259 -35.21 31.72 -25.55
N TYR A 260 -35.69 31.93 -24.32
CA TYR A 260 -36.39 30.93 -23.50
C TYR A 260 -37.82 30.67 -23.99
N SER A 261 -37.94 30.32 -25.26
CA SER A 261 -39.21 30.07 -25.95
C SER A 261 -39.34 28.62 -26.42
N GLY A 262 -38.49 27.72 -25.91
CA GLY A 262 -38.53 26.29 -26.15
C GLY A 262 -39.67 25.56 -25.44
N GLN A 263 -39.52 24.24 -25.33
CA GLN A 263 -40.46 23.37 -24.63
C GLN A 263 -40.64 23.83 -23.18
N ARG A 264 -41.88 23.70 -22.67
CA ARG A 264 -42.21 24.05 -21.28
C ARG A 264 -41.58 23.05 -20.33
N ILE A 265 -40.91 23.55 -19.31
CA ILE A 265 -40.38 22.76 -18.19
C ILE A 265 -41.50 22.59 -17.15
N GLY A 266 -41.74 21.35 -16.75
CA GLY A 266 -42.72 21.02 -15.73
C GLY A 266 -42.33 21.59 -14.36
N TYR A 267 -43.31 22.06 -13.58
CA TYR A 267 -43.10 22.45 -12.19
C TYR A 267 -44.42 22.38 -11.42
N ASP A 268 -44.43 21.65 -10.31
CA ASP A 268 -45.53 21.57 -9.36
C ASP A 268 -45.02 21.90 -7.94
N PRO A 269 -45.38 23.08 -7.38
CA PRO A 269 -44.93 23.47 -6.05
C PRO A 269 -45.52 22.62 -4.93
N GLU A 270 -46.64 21.92 -5.16
CA GLU A 270 -47.24 21.00 -4.18
C GLU A 270 -46.41 19.70 -4.06
N GLN A 271 -45.56 19.41 -5.05
CA GLN A 271 -44.63 18.28 -5.06
C GLN A 271 -43.20 18.73 -4.66
N VAL A 272 -43.11 19.63 -3.69
CA VAL A 272 -41.86 20.04 -3.04
C VAL A 272 -42.00 19.81 -1.53
N PHE A 273 -41.11 19.03 -0.93
CA PHE A 273 -41.12 18.83 0.52
C PHE A 273 -40.92 20.17 1.23
N PRO A 274 -41.76 20.52 2.22
CA PRO A 274 -41.59 21.75 2.98
C PRO A 274 -40.44 21.59 3.99
N LEU A 275 -39.20 21.68 3.54
CA LEU A 275 -38.02 21.52 4.40
C LEU A 275 -37.87 22.71 5.39
N LEU A 276 -37.42 22.44 6.62
CA LEU A 276 -37.05 23.48 7.59
C LEU A 276 -35.65 24.01 7.27
N ALA A 277 -35.56 25.17 6.62
CA ALA A 277 -34.31 25.72 6.09
C ALA A 277 -33.21 25.85 7.14
N ASN A 278 -31.97 25.52 6.74
CA ASN A 278 -30.76 25.62 7.55
C ASN A 278 -30.80 24.90 8.91
N LEU A 279 -31.58 23.82 9.01
CA LEU A 279 -31.65 23.01 10.22
C LEU A 279 -30.27 22.44 10.58
N LYS A 280 -29.86 22.56 11.84
CA LYS A 280 -28.65 21.94 12.37
C LYS A 280 -28.97 20.81 13.34
N LEU A 281 -28.04 19.88 13.50
CA LEU A 281 -28.16 18.77 14.45
C LEU A 281 -28.39 19.28 15.89
N GLN A 282 -27.74 20.39 16.25
CA GLN A 282 -27.89 21.01 17.57
C GLN A 282 -29.31 21.52 17.87
N ASP A 283 -30.11 21.82 16.84
CA ASP A 283 -31.48 22.31 16.98
C ASP A 283 -32.46 21.19 17.36
N LEU A 284 -32.06 19.92 17.24
CA LEU A 284 -32.87 18.74 17.55
C LEU A 284 -32.50 18.18 18.93
N ARG A 285 -33.46 17.56 19.63
CA ARG A 285 -33.20 16.84 20.88
C ARG A 285 -32.43 15.56 20.58
N GLY A 286 -31.39 15.28 21.36
CA GLY A 286 -30.51 14.12 21.13
C GLY A 286 -31.19 12.75 21.27
N ASP A 287 -32.38 12.68 21.85
CA ASP A 287 -33.17 11.46 22.03
C ASP A 287 -34.25 11.27 20.95
N SER A 288 -34.34 12.18 19.97
CA SER A 288 -35.37 12.11 18.93
C SER A 288 -34.89 11.33 17.70
N GLU A 289 -35.82 10.64 17.05
CA GLU A 289 -35.56 9.93 15.78
C GLU A 289 -35.05 10.90 14.69
N GLU A 290 -35.52 12.14 14.70
CA GLU A 290 -35.04 13.18 13.79
C GLU A 290 -33.55 13.50 13.97
N HIS A 291 -33.07 13.52 15.22
CA HIS A 291 -31.66 13.74 15.51
C HIS A 291 -30.85 12.54 15.03
N GLU A 292 -31.31 11.31 15.27
CA GLU A 292 -30.64 10.09 14.83
C GLU A 292 -30.50 10.01 13.30
N LEU A 293 -31.57 10.32 12.56
CA LEU A 293 -31.55 10.36 11.09
C LEU A 293 -30.58 11.43 10.57
N LEU A 294 -30.64 12.65 11.11
CA LEU A 294 -29.77 13.74 10.67
C LEU A 294 -28.30 13.50 11.05
N GLN A 295 -28.07 12.89 12.23
CA GLN A 295 -26.74 12.48 12.67
C GLN A 295 -26.16 11.40 11.74
N THR A 296 -26.96 10.38 11.39
CA THR A 296 -26.56 9.31 10.46
C THR A 296 -26.13 9.90 9.12
N PHE A 297 -26.94 10.81 8.57
CA PHE A 297 -26.61 11.54 7.34
C PHE A 297 -25.27 12.30 7.44
N ASN A 298 -25.07 13.09 8.51
CA ASN A 298 -23.83 13.86 8.72
C ASN A 298 -22.59 12.96 8.92
N LEU A 299 -22.76 11.78 9.54
CA LEU A 299 -21.70 10.77 9.67
C LEU A 299 -21.33 10.18 8.31
N THR A 300 -22.31 9.76 7.51
CA THR A 300 -22.09 9.25 6.15
C THR A 300 -21.41 10.30 5.27
N TYR A 301 -21.81 11.56 5.39
CA TYR A 301 -21.20 12.68 4.68
C TYR A 301 -19.73 12.88 5.07
N SER A 302 -19.43 12.91 6.37
CA SER A 302 -18.06 13.06 6.88
C SER A 302 -17.15 11.90 6.45
N ARG A 303 -17.69 10.67 6.43
CA ARG A 303 -16.99 9.48 5.90
C ARG A 303 -16.66 9.64 4.42
N MET A 304 -17.62 10.08 3.61
CA MET A 304 -17.43 10.30 2.18
C MET A 304 -16.34 11.35 1.91
N LEU A 305 -16.27 12.44 2.68
CA LEU A 305 -15.18 13.41 2.60
C LEU A 305 -13.81 12.79 2.93
N ARG A 306 -13.72 11.91 3.95
CA ARG A 306 -12.49 11.20 4.30
C ARG A 306 -12.01 10.25 3.21
N GLU A 307 -12.94 9.51 2.60
CA GLU A 307 -12.63 8.60 1.48
C GLU A 307 -12.17 9.38 0.25
N LEU A 308 -12.78 10.53 -0.03
CA LEU A 308 -12.33 11.46 -1.08
C LEU A 308 -10.98 12.11 -0.75
N ASP A 309 -10.70 12.50 0.50
CA ASP A 309 -9.38 13.00 0.92
C ASP A 309 -8.31 11.96 0.62
N SER A 310 -8.54 10.68 0.99
CA SER A 310 -7.63 9.59 0.64
C SER A 310 -7.47 9.42 -0.87
N ALA A 311 -8.56 9.55 -1.65
CA ALA A 311 -8.51 9.45 -3.11
C ALA A 311 -7.65 10.53 -3.74
N PHE A 312 -7.79 11.78 -3.28
CA PHE A 312 -7.02 12.92 -3.76
C PHE A 312 -5.60 12.99 -3.17
N HIS A 313 -5.28 12.20 -2.15
CA HIS A 313 -4.02 12.20 -1.42
C HIS A 313 -3.21 10.91 -1.63
N GLY A 314 -3.12 10.43 -2.87
CA GLY A 314 -2.20 9.35 -3.23
C GLY A 314 -2.77 7.93 -3.21
N ASN A 315 -4.06 7.75 -2.93
CA ASN A 315 -4.75 6.47 -3.05
C ASN A 315 -5.97 6.57 -3.99
N PRO A 316 -5.78 6.80 -5.30
CA PRO A 316 -6.90 7.05 -6.22
C PRO A 316 -7.93 5.91 -6.30
N ALA A 317 -7.58 4.68 -5.88
CA ALA A 317 -8.54 3.57 -5.78
C ALA A 317 -9.65 3.81 -4.74
N ALA A 318 -9.40 4.65 -3.72
CA ALA A 318 -10.40 5.02 -2.71
C ALA A 318 -11.63 5.73 -3.32
N ILE A 319 -11.54 6.24 -4.55
CA ILE A 319 -12.68 6.84 -5.26
C ILE A 319 -13.85 5.86 -5.41
N PHE A 320 -13.59 4.55 -5.54
CA PHE A 320 -14.66 3.56 -5.67
C PHE A 320 -15.42 3.36 -4.36
N THR A 321 -14.71 3.42 -3.22
CA THR A 321 -15.31 3.41 -1.89
C THR A 321 -16.12 4.68 -1.67
N ALA A 322 -15.56 5.84 -2.01
CA ALA A 322 -16.26 7.12 -1.93
C ALA A 322 -17.56 7.13 -2.75
N VAL A 323 -17.54 6.61 -3.99
CA VAL A 323 -18.75 6.48 -4.83
C VAL A 323 -19.80 5.55 -4.21
N ALA A 324 -19.38 4.49 -3.52
CA ALA A 324 -20.31 3.64 -2.78
C ALA A 324 -20.95 4.40 -1.61
N THR A 325 -20.15 5.14 -0.85
CA THR A 325 -20.63 5.97 0.27
C THR A 325 -21.51 7.13 -0.22
N MET A 326 -21.27 7.71 -1.39
CA MET A 326 -22.15 8.71 -2.01
C MET A 326 -23.55 8.15 -2.29
N ARG A 327 -23.67 6.87 -2.68
CA ARG A 327 -24.98 6.22 -2.85
C ARG A 327 -25.70 6.03 -1.53
N GLN A 328 -24.96 5.69 -0.47
CA GLN A 328 -25.53 5.62 0.88
C GLN A 328 -25.98 7.01 1.34
N LEU A 329 -25.18 8.04 1.09
CA LEU A 329 -25.51 9.43 1.42
C LEU A 329 -26.79 9.88 0.71
N GLU A 330 -26.96 9.52 -0.57
CA GLU A 330 -28.20 9.77 -1.32
C GLU A 330 -29.40 9.09 -0.64
N GLN A 331 -29.26 7.83 -0.22
CA GLN A 331 -30.33 7.12 0.49
C GLN A 331 -30.66 7.74 1.86
N ASP A 332 -29.63 8.16 2.61
CA ASP A 332 -29.78 8.83 3.89
C ASP A 332 -30.48 10.20 3.71
N ALA A 333 -30.12 10.96 2.67
CA ALA A 333 -30.76 12.22 2.34
C ALA A 333 -32.25 12.05 2.03
N GLU A 334 -32.63 11.03 1.25
CA GLU A 334 -34.03 10.69 0.96
C GLU A 334 -34.81 10.38 2.26
N ASN A 335 -34.20 9.64 3.19
CA ASN A 335 -34.79 9.35 4.49
C ASN A 335 -34.98 10.61 5.35
N VAL A 336 -33.98 11.49 5.34
CA VAL A 336 -34.04 12.79 6.03
C VAL A 336 -35.18 13.64 5.46
N VAL A 337 -35.22 13.90 4.15
CA VAL A 337 -36.27 14.76 3.56
C VAL A 337 -37.67 14.16 3.63
N ALA A 338 -37.80 12.83 3.72
CA ALA A 338 -39.08 12.18 3.93
C ALA A 338 -39.60 12.33 5.38
N LYS A 339 -38.72 12.61 6.35
CA LYS A 339 -39.08 12.71 7.77
C LYS A 339 -39.75 14.04 8.09
N ARG A 340 -41.04 13.97 8.44
CA ARG A 340 -41.76 15.10 9.03
C ARG A 340 -41.27 15.37 10.46
N ILE A 341 -41.04 16.65 10.77
CA ILE A 341 -40.58 17.11 12.09
C ILE A 341 -41.74 17.09 13.09
N SER A 342 -41.50 16.49 14.25
CA SER A 342 -42.33 16.68 15.44
C SER A 342 -41.97 18.00 16.14
N PRO A 343 -42.92 18.90 16.49
CA PRO A 343 -42.59 20.11 17.24
C PRO A 343 -41.84 19.84 18.56
N ASP A 344 -42.08 18.68 19.17
CA ASP A 344 -41.42 18.27 20.42
C ASP A 344 -39.94 17.87 20.21
N SER A 345 -39.51 17.53 18.98
CA SER A 345 -38.11 17.17 18.71
C SER A 345 -37.20 18.38 18.55
N LEU A 346 -37.73 19.60 18.43
CA LEU A 346 -36.96 20.84 18.34
C LEU A 346 -36.61 21.39 19.74
N LYS A 347 -35.36 21.84 19.93
CA LYS A 347 -34.89 22.46 21.18
C LYS A 347 -35.20 23.95 21.26
N THR A 348 -34.86 24.69 20.21
CA THR A 348 -34.80 26.17 20.20
C THR A 348 -35.73 26.80 19.16
N ILE A 349 -36.02 26.08 18.07
CA ILE A 349 -36.86 26.56 16.98
C ILE A 349 -38.35 26.35 17.33
N GLN A 350 -39.16 27.40 17.20
CA GLN A 350 -40.61 27.32 17.34
C GLN A 350 -41.28 27.29 15.98
N ILE A 351 -42.00 26.20 15.69
CA ILE A 351 -42.89 26.07 14.53
C ILE A 351 -44.35 26.09 14.98
N GLY A 352 -45.26 26.62 14.15
CA GLY A 352 -46.68 26.62 14.46
C GLY A 352 -47.24 25.20 14.55
N ALA A 353 -48.24 24.97 15.42
CA ALA A 353 -48.84 23.65 15.60
C ALA A 353 -49.47 23.07 14.31
N ASP A 354 -49.86 23.94 13.39
CA ASP A 354 -50.44 23.58 12.09
C ASP A 354 -49.40 23.58 10.94
N ASP A 355 -48.17 24.01 11.20
CA ASP A 355 -47.11 24.03 10.18
C ASP A 355 -46.58 22.61 9.93
N VAL A 356 -46.38 22.27 8.65
CA VAL A 356 -45.84 20.97 8.24
C VAL A 356 -44.44 21.20 7.70
N TYR A 357 -43.43 20.80 8.46
CA TYR A 357 -42.03 20.84 8.03
C TYR A 357 -41.40 19.44 8.01
N HIS A 358 -40.45 19.25 7.09
CA HIS A 358 -39.61 18.07 6.95
C HIS A 358 -38.15 18.40 7.30
N LEU A 359 -37.34 17.40 7.65
CA LEU A 359 -35.92 17.60 7.94
C LEU A 359 -35.14 18.01 6.70
N THR A 360 -34.14 18.87 6.90
CA THR A 360 -33.21 19.32 5.87
C THR A 360 -31.88 18.63 6.09
N PRO A 361 -31.27 18.00 5.06
CA PRO A 361 -29.90 17.51 5.18
C PRO A 361 -28.95 18.67 5.50
N SER A 362 -28.20 18.55 6.59
CA SER A 362 -27.41 19.66 7.15
C SER A 362 -25.97 19.73 6.66
N PHE A 363 -25.44 18.60 6.17
CA PHE A 363 -24.06 18.45 5.69
C PHE A 363 -23.04 18.93 6.73
N GLU A 364 -23.30 18.71 8.03
CA GLU A 364 -22.36 19.12 9.07
C GLU A 364 -21.20 18.13 9.16
N TYR A 365 -19.98 18.65 9.27
CA TYR A 365 -18.80 17.83 9.48
C TYR A 365 -18.78 17.33 10.94
N VAL A 366 -18.71 16.01 11.12
CA VAL A 366 -18.62 15.37 12.43
C VAL A 366 -17.18 14.91 12.66
N ALA A 367 -16.40 15.76 13.34
CA ALA A 367 -15.01 15.48 13.69
C ALA A 367 -14.92 14.28 14.66
N GLY A 368 -14.02 13.33 14.37
CA GLY A 368 -13.89 12.15 15.21
C GLY A 368 -15.14 11.26 15.22
N ALA A 369 -15.96 11.35 14.16
CA ALA A 369 -16.80 10.24 13.75
C ALA A 369 -15.88 9.07 13.38
N ASP A 370 -15.47 8.33 14.40
CA ASP A 370 -15.19 6.92 14.23
C ASP A 370 -16.44 6.32 13.57
N GLU A 371 -16.26 5.39 12.64
CA GLU A 371 -17.38 4.55 12.19
C GLU A 371 -18.19 4.12 13.43
N PRO A 372 -19.50 3.86 13.36
CA PRO A 372 -20.05 2.87 14.30
C PRO A 372 -19.12 1.68 14.16
N SER A 373 -18.25 1.49 15.16
CA SER A 373 -17.08 0.65 15.02
C SER A 373 -17.59 -0.68 14.50
N LYS A 374 -17.19 -1.08 13.29
CA LYS A 374 -17.53 -2.40 12.74
C LYS A 374 -17.42 -3.36 13.90
N THR A 375 -18.44 -4.14 14.19
CA THR A 375 -18.32 -5.10 15.29
C THR A 375 -17.45 -6.26 14.83
N ARG A 376 -16.92 -7.06 15.76
CA ARG A 376 -16.31 -8.33 15.35
C ARG A 376 -17.27 -9.23 14.60
N PHE A 377 -18.58 -9.15 14.88
CA PHE A 377 -19.60 -9.84 14.10
C PHE A 377 -19.68 -9.33 12.66
N ASP A 378 -19.59 -8.02 12.43
CA ASP A 378 -19.57 -7.46 11.07
C ASP A 378 -18.37 -7.97 10.28
N ARG A 379 -17.18 -8.08 10.91
CA ARG A 379 -16.01 -8.71 10.27
C ARG A 379 -16.23 -10.19 9.94
N VAL A 380 -16.92 -10.95 10.79
CA VAL A 380 -17.30 -12.35 10.47
C VAL A 380 -18.16 -12.40 9.21
N ILE A 381 -19.13 -11.50 9.06
CA ILE A 381 -19.98 -11.42 7.86
C ILE A 381 -19.17 -11.07 6.61
N GLU A 382 -18.24 -10.12 6.73
CA GLU A 382 -17.34 -9.71 5.65
C GLU A 382 -16.47 -10.86 5.16
N ILE A 383 -15.82 -11.59 6.07
CA ILE A 383 -15.01 -12.78 5.73
C ILE A 383 -15.82 -13.77 4.88
N LEU A 384 -17.07 -14.04 5.29
CA LEU A 384 -17.93 -14.99 4.58
C LEU A 384 -18.34 -14.46 3.20
N ASP A 385 -18.58 -13.16 3.05
CA ASP A 385 -18.87 -12.54 1.75
C ASP A 385 -17.63 -12.47 0.84
N GLU A 386 -16.47 -12.09 1.37
CA GLU A 386 -15.18 -12.08 0.66
C GLU A 386 -14.85 -13.46 0.11
N SER A 387 -15.07 -14.52 0.91
CA SER A 387 -14.79 -15.91 0.52
C SER A 387 -15.52 -16.38 -0.74
N ILE A 388 -16.61 -15.74 -1.12
CA ILE A 388 -17.42 -16.08 -2.30
C ILE A 388 -17.34 -15.02 -3.41
N GLY A 389 -16.43 -14.04 -3.30
CA GLY A 389 -16.26 -12.97 -4.27
C GLY A 389 -17.14 -11.73 -4.02
N GLY A 390 -17.67 -11.57 -2.81
CA GLY A 390 -18.30 -10.35 -2.33
C GLY A 390 -19.81 -10.44 -2.06
N PRO A 391 -20.39 -9.37 -1.47
CA PRO A 391 -21.77 -9.35 -0.97
C PRO A 391 -22.85 -9.41 -2.07
N SER A 392 -22.48 -9.18 -3.32
CA SER A 392 -23.39 -9.20 -4.48
C SER A 392 -23.52 -10.58 -5.14
N VAL A 393 -22.66 -11.54 -4.79
CA VAL A 393 -22.65 -12.88 -5.40
C VAL A 393 -23.83 -13.71 -4.90
N THR A 394 -24.61 -14.26 -5.82
CA THR A 394 -25.69 -15.22 -5.50
C THR A 394 -25.15 -16.63 -5.52
N ILE A 395 -25.17 -17.31 -4.38
CA ILE A 395 -24.65 -18.69 -4.23
C ILE A 395 -25.77 -19.75 -4.26
N GLY A 396 -25.38 -21.00 -4.56
CA GLY A 396 -26.25 -22.14 -4.84
C GLY A 396 -27.06 -22.69 -3.65
N VAL A 397 -27.15 -24.03 -3.56
CA VAL A 397 -28.22 -24.81 -2.90
C VAL A 397 -28.58 -24.42 -1.44
N HIS A 398 -27.71 -23.74 -0.70
CA HIS A 398 -27.98 -23.30 0.68
C HIS A 398 -28.12 -21.77 0.86
N GLY A 399 -27.82 -20.97 -0.17
CA GLY A 399 -27.83 -19.51 -0.09
C GLY A 399 -26.78 -18.92 0.87
N ALA A 400 -26.66 -17.59 0.88
CA ALA A 400 -25.82 -16.85 1.83
C ALA A 400 -26.54 -16.73 3.18
N PHE A 401 -26.57 -17.82 3.94
CA PHE A 401 -27.36 -17.92 5.17
C PHE A 401 -26.97 -16.90 6.25
N TRP A 402 -25.82 -16.25 6.14
CA TRP A 402 -25.35 -15.21 7.06
C TRP A 402 -25.89 -13.82 6.74
N ARG A 403 -26.31 -13.55 5.49
CA ARG A 403 -26.81 -12.24 5.08
C ARG A 403 -28.18 -11.94 5.69
N ASN A 404 -28.40 -10.67 6.04
CA ASN A 404 -29.64 -10.16 6.64
C ASN A 404 -30.03 -10.87 7.95
N LYS A 405 -29.05 -11.39 8.70
CA LYS A 405 -29.26 -11.97 10.03
C LYS A 405 -28.67 -11.07 11.09
N THR A 406 -29.36 -10.97 12.21
CA THR A 406 -28.74 -10.49 13.46
C THR A 406 -27.71 -11.51 13.96
N ARG A 407 -26.77 -11.07 14.79
CA ARG A 407 -25.80 -11.93 15.48
C ARG A 407 -26.44 -13.16 16.11
N ASN A 408 -27.54 -12.98 16.84
CA ASN A 408 -28.21 -14.07 17.55
C ASN A 408 -28.91 -15.06 16.58
N GLU A 409 -29.46 -14.57 15.47
CA GLU A 409 -30.04 -15.42 14.43
C GLU A 409 -28.97 -16.21 13.66
N PHE A 410 -27.78 -15.64 13.52
CA PHE A 410 -26.62 -16.32 12.95
C PHE A 410 -26.10 -17.42 13.88
N ILE A 411 -25.92 -17.13 15.18
CA ILE A 411 -25.50 -18.12 16.19
C ILE A 411 -26.52 -19.28 16.29
N ALA A 412 -27.82 -18.98 16.24
CA ALA A 412 -28.87 -19.98 16.33
C ALA A 412 -29.11 -20.78 15.03
N PHE A 413 -28.37 -20.47 13.95
CA PHE A 413 -28.56 -21.14 12.67
C PHE A 413 -28.12 -22.60 12.73
N GLN A 414 -29.00 -23.49 12.23
CA GLN A 414 -28.73 -24.92 12.12
C GLN A 414 -28.67 -25.35 10.67
N PHE A 415 -27.69 -26.19 10.35
CA PHE A 415 -27.53 -26.81 9.05
C PHE A 415 -27.72 -28.32 9.16
N ALA A 416 -28.73 -28.88 8.48
CA ALA A 416 -29.03 -30.31 8.50
C ALA A 416 -29.18 -30.92 9.92
N GLY A 417 -29.69 -30.12 10.87
CA GLY A 417 -29.85 -30.51 12.28
C GLY A 417 -28.58 -30.42 13.13
N LEU A 418 -27.50 -29.85 12.58
CA LEU A 418 -26.26 -29.54 13.29
C LEU A 418 -26.23 -28.06 13.65
N ASP A 419 -25.86 -27.74 14.89
CA ASP A 419 -25.56 -26.36 15.29
C ASP A 419 -24.30 -25.89 14.56
N LEU A 420 -24.40 -24.75 13.87
CA LEU A 420 -23.27 -24.23 13.11
C LEU A 420 -22.23 -23.61 14.05
N ILE A 421 -22.68 -22.94 15.11
CA ILE A 421 -21.85 -22.35 16.16
C ILE A 421 -22.13 -23.03 17.50
N VAL A 422 -21.06 -23.47 18.16
CA VAL A 422 -21.03 -23.88 19.55
C VAL A 422 -20.29 -22.78 20.32
N VAL A 423 -21.05 -21.91 20.98
CA VAL A 423 -20.50 -20.73 21.67
C VAL A 423 -19.45 -21.14 22.70
N ASN A 424 -18.29 -20.47 22.70
CA ASN A 424 -17.09 -20.79 23.49
C ASN A 424 -16.36 -22.09 23.08
N ASP A 425 -16.65 -22.64 21.89
CA ASP A 425 -15.95 -23.78 21.30
C ASP A 425 -15.81 -23.56 19.78
N GLY A 426 -14.91 -22.66 19.41
CA GLY A 426 -14.61 -22.31 18.03
C GLY A 426 -14.13 -23.51 17.23
N SER A 427 -13.10 -24.21 17.72
CA SER A 427 -12.57 -25.42 17.08
C SER A 427 -13.61 -26.54 16.91
N GLY A 428 -14.55 -26.67 17.86
CA GLY A 428 -15.62 -27.65 17.83
C GLY A 428 -16.82 -27.25 16.96
N SER A 429 -16.95 -25.97 16.62
CA SER A 429 -18.07 -25.43 15.83
C SER A 429 -18.06 -25.93 14.39
N ASN A 430 -19.25 -26.29 13.88
CA ASN A 430 -19.39 -26.79 12.51
C ASN A 430 -19.08 -25.70 11.46
N MET A 431 -19.18 -24.41 11.80
CA MET A 431 -18.71 -23.31 10.95
C MET A 431 -17.21 -23.46 10.65
N VAL A 432 -16.38 -23.51 11.69
CA VAL A 432 -14.92 -23.59 11.57
C VAL A 432 -14.51 -24.88 10.85
N LYS A 433 -15.14 -26.01 11.19
CA LYS A 433 -14.93 -27.28 10.49
C LYS A 433 -15.31 -27.23 9.01
N ALA A 434 -16.39 -26.53 8.66
CA ALA A 434 -16.79 -26.34 7.27
C ALA A 434 -15.76 -25.52 6.49
N LEU A 435 -15.23 -24.45 7.09
CA LEU A 435 -14.20 -23.59 6.50
C LEU A 435 -12.86 -24.33 6.34
N LYS A 436 -12.45 -25.12 7.34
CA LYS A 436 -11.23 -25.95 7.31
C LYS A 436 -11.38 -27.21 6.43
N GLY A 437 -12.60 -27.61 6.08
CA GLY A 437 -12.87 -28.86 5.36
C GLY A 437 -12.72 -30.12 6.21
N GLU A 438 -13.01 -30.04 7.52
CA GLU A 438 -12.95 -31.15 8.48
C GLU A 438 -14.30 -31.87 8.62
N ALA A 439 -14.29 -33.15 9.01
CA ALA A 439 -15.52 -33.93 9.19
C ALA A 439 -16.51 -33.26 10.17
N PRO A 440 -17.81 -33.15 9.83
CA PRO A 440 -18.52 -33.82 8.73
C PRO A 440 -18.48 -33.10 7.36
N PHE A 441 -17.64 -32.10 7.17
CA PHE A 441 -17.43 -31.37 5.91
C PHE A 441 -16.17 -31.85 5.16
N GLY A 442 -15.88 -31.29 3.99
CA GLY A 442 -14.72 -31.68 3.16
C GLY A 442 -14.93 -32.89 2.25
N ALA A 443 -16.18 -33.31 2.01
CA ALA A 443 -16.50 -34.47 1.17
C ALA A 443 -16.10 -34.30 -0.30
N ASP A 444 -15.94 -33.07 -0.75
CA ASP A 444 -15.51 -32.65 -2.08
C ASP A 444 -13.98 -32.52 -2.22
N LEU A 445 -13.22 -32.67 -1.13
CA LEU A 445 -11.76 -32.59 -1.17
C LEU A 445 -11.15 -33.86 -1.79
N PRO A 446 -10.02 -33.75 -2.52
CA PRO A 446 -9.31 -34.89 -3.09
C PRO A 446 -8.96 -35.99 -2.06
N ASN A 447 -8.65 -35.57 -0.83
CA ASN A 447 -8.38 -36.43 0.33
C ASN A 447 -9.45 -36.25 1.41
N SER A 448 -10.70 -36.54 1.05
CA SER A 448 -11.88 -36.40 1.92
C SER A 448 -11.69 -37.05 3.31
N PRO A 449 -11.90 -36.31 4.42
CA PRO A 449 -11.77 -36.84 5.78
C PRO A 449 -12.72 -38.00 6.05
N ALA A 450 -12.27 -38.98 6.85
CA ALA A 450 -13.12 -40.10 7.25
C ALA A 450 -14.35 -39.60 8.03
N GLY A 451 -15.55 -39.85 7.49
CA GLY A 451 -16.81 -39.38 8.07
C GLY A 451 -17.33 -38.06 7.51
N ALA A 452 -16.64 -37.44 6.55
CA ALA A 452 -17.16 -36.32 5.77
C ALA A 452 -18.41 -36.71 4.98
N ARG A 453 -19.42 -35.84 4.98
CA ARG A 453 -20.73 -36.02 4.34
C ARG A 453 -21.16 -34.79 3.53
N PHE A 454 -20.60 -33.63 3.85
CA PHE A 454 -20.90 -32.34 3.22
C PHE A 454 -19.65 -31.77 2.55
N SER A 455 -19.82 -30.92 1.54
CA SER A 455 -18.70 -30.19 0.94
C SER A 455 -18.09 -29.20 1.94
N ARG A 456 -16.83 -28.79 1.75
CA ARG A 456 -16.25 -27.65 2.45
C ARG A 456 -16.96 -26.35 2.10
N MET A 457 -16.80 -25.33 2.93
CA MET A 457 -17.29 -23.99 2.69
C MET A 457 -16.12 -23.03 2.45
N PRO A 458 -16.20 -22.12 1.46
CA PRO A 458 -17.15 -22.12 0.35
C PRO A 458 -16.86 -23.23 -0.69
N ALA A 459 -17.89 -23.92 -1.16
CA ALA A 459 -17.75 -24.98 -2.17
C ALA A 459 -17.52 -24.38 -3.56
N GLY A 460 -16.47 -24.81 -4.25
CA GLY A 460 -16.15 -24.34 -5.61
C GLY A 460 -15.48 -22.96 -5.68
N PHE A 461 -15.09 -22.39 -4.54
CA PHE A 461 -14.30 -21.17 -4.41
C PHE A 461 -12.97 -21.48 -3.71
N ASP A 462 -12.04 -20.53 -3.68
CA ASP A 462 -10.80 -20.70 -2.95
C ASP A 462 -11.06 -20.91 -1.45
N PRO A 463 -10.19 -21.64 -0.72
CA PRO A 463 -10.29 -21.78 0.72
C PRO A 463 -10.27 -20.41 1.42
N VAL A 464 -10.95 -20.29 2.56
CA VAL A 464 -10.82 -19.11 3.42
C VAL A 464 -9.44 -19.12 4.06
N SER A 465 -8.82 -17.94 4.16
CA SER A 465 -7.49 -17.80 4.74
C SER A 465 -7.45 -18.32 6.19
N ASN A 466 -6.31 -18.85 6.62
CA ASN A 466 -6.15 -19.33 7.99
C ASN A 466 -6.34 -18.21 9.04
N SER A 467 -5.93 -16.98 8.74
CA SER A 467 -6.09 -15.82 9.62
C SER A 467 -7.57 -15.45 9.80
N ASP A 468 -8.36 -15.46 8.72
CA ASP A 468 -9.80 -15.20 8.80
C ASP A 468 -10.55 -16.33 9.52
N ILE A 469 -10.17 -17.60 9.28
CA ILE A 469 -10.72 -18.73 10.04
C ILE A 469 -10.39 -18.58 11.53
N GLN A 470 -9.16 -18.21 11.86
CA GLN A 470 -8.73 -17.99 13.24
C GLN A 470 -9.48 -16.83 13.89
N PHE A 471 -9.75 -15.75 13.15
CA PHE A 471 -10.58 -14.65 13.63
C PHE A 471 -11.98 -15.13 14.00
N ILE A 472 -12.64 -15.92 13.13
CA ILE A 472 -13.96 -16.50 13.40
C ILE A 472 -13.90 -17.45 14.60
N GLU A 473 -12.88 -18.30 14.67
CA GLU A 473 -12.66 -19.25 15.77
C GLU A 473 -12.51 -18.51 17.11
N GLN A 474 -11.65 -17.48 17.16
CA GLN A 474 -11.44 -16.67 18.36
C GLN A 474 -12.70 -15.87 18.73
N TRP A 475 -13.42 -15.33 17.74
CA TRP A 475 -14.70 -14.66 18.00
C TRP A 475 -15.70 -15.62 18.65
N ILE A 476 -15.77 -16.88 18.21
CA ILE A 476 -16.62 -17.90 18.85
C ILE A 476 -16.14 -18.25 20.27
N ASP A 477 -14.84 -18.43 20.46
CA ASP A 477 -14.23 -18.73 21.75
C ASP A 477 -14.49 -17.63 22.79
N ASP A 478 -14.53 -16.38 22.35
CA ASP A 478 -14.83 -15.21 23.17
C ASP A 478 -16.33 -15.07 23.52
N GLY A 479 -17.16 -16.02 23.11
CA GLY A 479 -18.61 -15.99 23.33
C GLY A 479 -19.38 -15.25 22.23
N CYS A 480 -18.80 -15.17 21.04
CA CYS A 480 -19.34 -14.51 19.85
C CYS A 480 -19.63 -13.01 20.01
N PRO A 481 -18.90 -12.17 20.75
CA PRO A 481 -19.38 -10.85 21.20
C PRO A 481 -19.76 -9.87 20.07
N GLU A 482 -20.58 -8.88 20.41
CA GLU A 482 -21.00 -7.77 19.51
C GLU A 482 -20.17 -6.50 19.82
N ASP A 483 -18.92 -6.71 20.22
CA ASP A 483 -18.00 -5.64 20.59
C ASP A 483 -17.39 -4.98 19.34
N PRO A 484 -16.95 -3.72 19.47
CA PRO A 484 -16.16 -3.05 18.46
C PRO A 484 -15.01 -3.91 17.95
N LEU A 485 -14.90 -4.04 16.62
CA LEU A 485 -13.67 -4.44 15.95
C LEU A 485 -12.64 -3.38 16.32
N GLN A 486 -11.60 -3.81 17.02
CA GLN A 486 -10.49 -2.91 17.29
C GLN A 486 -9.84 -2.56 15.94
N PRO A 487 -9.43 -1.29 15.73
CA PRO A 487 -8.67 -0.92 14.55
C PRO A 487 -7.52 -1.91 14.39
N GLU A 488 -7.35 -2.45 13.19
CA GLU A 488 -6.18 -3.27 12.92
C GLU A 488 -4.94 -2.48 13.32
N GLU A 489 -4.13 -3.06 14.20
CA GLU A 489 -2.83 -2.50 14.52
C GLU A 489 -2.06 -2.34 13.21
N LYS A 490 -1.84 -1.10 12.78
CA LYS A 490 -1.17 -0.85 11.51
C LYS A 490 0.27 -1.31 11.65
N MET A 491 0.56 -2.47 11.08
CA MET A 491 1.88 -3.05 11.08
C MET A 491 2.77 -2.37 10.04
N ALA A 492 4.03 -2.10 10.37
CA ALA A 492 5.01 -1.69 9.39
C ALA A 492 6.42 -2.13 9.74
N TRP A 493 7.26 -2.10 8.71
CA TRP A 493 8.70 -2.27 8.83
C TRP A 493 9.36 -0.99 9.31
N ARG A 494 10.29 -1.12 10.26
CA ARG A 494 11.24 -0.10 10.65
C ARG A 494 12.66 -0.64 10.68
N ARG A 495 13.63 0.25 10.52
CA ARG A 495 15.05 -0.06 10.75
C ARG A 495 15.31 -0.23 12.25
N THR A 496 16.11 -1.22 12.63
CA THR A 496 16.62 -1.39 14.01
C THR A 496 17.94 -0.63 14.21
N ASN A 497 18.56 -0.73 15.39
CA ASN A 497 19.88 -0.15 15.67
C ASN A 497 21.05 -1.09 15.34
N ALA A 498 20.82 -2.17 14.60
CA ALA A 498 21.91 -3.01 14.12
C ALA A 498 22.89 -2.19 13.24
N PRO A 499 24.20 -2.43 13.35
CA PRO A 499 25.19 -1.78 12.51
C PRO A 499 24.97 -2.15 11.04
N ASP A 500 25.22 -1.18 10.15
CA ASP A 500 25.24 -1.46 8.72
C ASP A 500 26.43 -2.38 8.39
N ALA A 501 26.14 -3.38 7.58
CA ALA A 501 27.15 -4.24 7.00
C ALA A 501 27.66 -3.64 5.69
N SER A 502 28.92 -3.88 5.35
CA SER A 502 29.51 -3.28 4.14
C SER A 502 28.96 -3.88 2.86
N SER A 503 28.48 -5.13 2.89
CA SER A 503 27.65 -5.71 1.83
C SER A 503 26.22 -5.94 2.33
N ARG A 504 26.03 -6.89 3.25
CA ARG A 504 24.77 -7.13 3.96
C ARG A 504 24.97 -7.85 5.30
N THR A 505 23.95 -7.81 6.13
CA THR A 505 23.67 -8.74 7.21
C THR A 505 23.06 -9.99 6.59
N ASP A 506 23.86 -11.06 6.55
CA ASP A 506 23.56 -12.27 5.81
C ASP A 506 22.49 -13.11 6.50
N ASP A 507 22.42 -13.15 7.82
CA ASP A 507 21.39 -13.96 8.48
C ASP A 507 20.99 -13.37 9.82
N ILE A 508 19.78 -13.74 10.24
CA ILE A 508 19.22 -13.41 11.55
C ILE A 508 18.61 -14.67 12.17
N TRP A 509 18.74 -14.79 13.49
CA TRP A 509 18.05 -15.83 14.25
C TRP A 509 17.53 -15.24 15.55
N PHE A 510 16.21 -15.17 15.69
CA PHE A 510 15.54 -14.73 16.91
C PHE A 510 14.87 -15.93 17.58
N ILE A 511 15.07 -16.12 18.88
CA ILE A 511 14.41 -17.22 19.61
C ILE A 511 13.02 -16.81 20.11
N ASP A 512 12.82 -15.50 20.28
CA ASP A 512 11.56 -14.87 20.66
C ASP A 512 11.52 -13.42 20.10
N PRO A 513 10.42 -12.68 20.28
CA PRO A 513 10.31 -11.32 19.76
C PRO A 513 11.31 -10.29 20.30
N GLN A 514 12.14 -10.60 21.31
CA GLN A 514 13.09 -9.67 21.93
C GLN A 514 14.54 -10.09 21.75
N ARG A 515 14.83 -11.38 21.79
CA ARG A 515 16.20 -11.91 21.83
C ARG A 515 16.59 -12.55 20.50
N GLY A 516 17.69 -12.09 19.93
CA GLY A 516 18.18 -12.62 18.65
C GLY A 516 19.60 -12.24 18.30
N TRP A 517 20.12 -12.94 17.29
CA TRP A 517 21.46 -12.79 16.74
C TRP A 517 21.38 -12.37 15.28
N ALA A 518 22.42 -11.65 14.82
CA ALA A 518 22.63 -11.37 13.42
C ALA A 518 24.09 -11.65 13.03
N ALA A 519 24.29 -12.21 11.84
CA ALA A 519 25.59 -12.45 11.25
C ALA A 519 25.75 -11.57 10.02
N ASN A 520 26.91 -10.92 9.87
CA ASN A 520 27.11 -10.01 8.76
C ASN A 520 28.43 -10.22 8.00
N SER A 521 28.43 -9.68 6.79
CA SER A 521 29.56 -9.64 5.86
C SER A 521 30.77 -8.82 6.37
N ASN A 522 30.72 -8.26 7.58
CA ASN A 522 31.86 -7.61 8.24
C ASN A 522 32.61 -8.57 9.20
N GLY A 523 32.24 -9.85 9.22
CA GLY A 523 32.89 -10.85 10.07
C GLY A 523 32.42 -10.76 11.51
N LYS A 524 31.19 -10.27 11.73
CA LYS A 524 30.60 -10.13 13.05
C LYS A 524 29.42 -11.07 13.27
N ILE A 525 29.31 -11.52 14.51
CA ILE A 525 28.07 -12.02 15.12
C ILE A 525 27.70 -11.05 16.22
N ILE A 526 26.49 -10.50 16.15
CA ILE A 526 25.95 -9.51 17.09
C ILE A 526 24.67 -10.04 17.73
N PHE A 527 24.34 -9.56 18.92
CA PHE A 527 23.19 -9.99 19.71
C PHE A 527 22.36 -8.81 20.20
N THR A 528 21.04 -8.98 20.29
CA THR A 528 20.09 -8.05 20.90
C THR A 528 19.26 -8.76 21.96
N GLU A 529 18.93 -8.05 23.04
CA GLU A 529 18.04 -8.52 24.09
C GLU A 529 16.71 -7.75 24.18
N ASP A 530 16.55 -6.70 23.37
CA ASP A 530 15.47 -5.71 23.43
C ASP A 530 14.76 -5.51 22.09
N GLY A 531 14.74 -6.55 21.25
CA GLY A 531 14.03 -6.55 19.98
C GLY A 531 14.68 -5.67 18.92
N GLY A 532 15.99 -5.48 19.00
CA GLY A 532 16.80 -4.75 18.02
C GLY A 532 17.01 -3.28 18.35
N ASP A 533 16.54 -2.79 19.50
CA ASP A 533 16.76 -1.41 19.93
C ASP A 533 18.21 -1.19 20.39
N SER A 534 18.91 -2.23 20.81
CA SER A 534 20.36 -2.21 21.01
C SER A 534 21.01 -3.54 20.59
N TRP A 535 22.27 -3.46 20.16
CA TRP A 535 23.05 -4.59 19.69
C TRP A 535 24.46 -4.59 20.29
N VAL A 536 24.93 -5.77 20.67
CA VAL A 536 26.27 -5.99 21.22
C VAL A 536 27.07 -6.94 20.32
N ASP A 537 28.33 -6.61 20.07
CA ASP A 537 29.26 -7.50 19.37
C ASP A 537 29.59 -8.72 20.26
N GLN A 538 29.33 -9.93 19.77
CA GLN A 538 29.66 -11.19 20.45
C GLN A 538 30.88 -11.88 19.83
N LEU A 539 31.05 -11.74 18.52
CA LEU A 539 32.24 -12.21 17.81
C LEU A 539 32.61 -11.21 16.73
N SER A 540 33.91 -10.96 16.58
CA SER A 540 34.49 -10.18 15.48
C SER A 540 35.74 -10.90 14.98
N ASP A 541 35.62 -11.65 13.88
CA ASP A 541 36.76 -12.30 13.21
C ASP A 541 36.91 -11.70 11.81
N PRO A 542 37.92 -10.83 11.58
CA PRO A 542 38.11 -10.16 10.30
C PRO A 542 38.51 -11.12 9.17
N GLU A 543 38.83 -12.37 9.44
CA GLU A 543 39.14 -13.35 8.40
C GLU A 543 37.90 -14.12 7.92
N VAL A 544 36.78 -13.96 8.63
CA VAL A 544 35.59 -14.79 8.43
C VAL A 544 34.49 -14.02 7.70
N TYR A 545 33.83 -14.71 6.77
CA TYR A 545 32.55 -14.31 6.20
C TYR A 545 31.46 -15.21 6.80
N PHE A 546 30.74 -14.70 7.79
CA PHE A 546 29.59 -15.41 8.38
C PHE A 546 28.39 -15.32 7.43
N ARG A 547 27.73 -16.46 7.21
CA ARG A 547 26.73 -16.62 6.14
C ARG A 547 25.37 -17.07 6.64
N CYS A 548 25.32 -17.92 7.65
CA CYS A 548 24.06 -18.41 8.21
C CYS A 548 24.16 -18.63 9.72
N LEU A 549 23.02 -18.56 10.40
CA LEU A 549 22.87 -18.77 11.84
C LEU A 549 21.73 -19.74 12.14
N GLY A 550 21.90 -20.57 13.16
CA GLY A 550 20.83 -21.40 13.71
C GLY A 550 21.06 -21.67 15.19
N PHE A 551 20.02 -21.53 16.00
CA PHE A 551 20.07 -21.86 17.43
C PHE A 551 19.02 -22.89 17.78
N ALA A 552 19.40 -23.83 18.66
CA ALA A 552 18.50 -24.81 19.25
C ALA A 552 17.74 -24.21 20.43
N ASP A 553 18.40 -23.35 21.20
CA ASP A 553 17.87 -22.65 22.36
C ASP A 553 18.67 -21.36 22.61
N GLU A 554 18.46 -20.70 23.75
CA GLU A 554 19.14 -19.45 24.10
C GLU A 554 20.65 -19.58 24.34
N GLN A 555 21.15 -20.81 24.55
CA GLN A 555 22.54 -21.08 24.90
C GLN A 555 23.32 -21.70 23.73
N THR A 556 22.68 -22.59 22.97
CA THR A 556 23.35 -23.43 21.98
C THR A 556 22.97 -23.02 20.56
N GLY A 557 24.00 -22.69 19.77
CA GLY A 557 23.84 -22.25 18.39
C GLY A 557 25.08 -22.48 17.52
N TRP A 558 24.89 -22.30 16.22
CA TRP A 558 25.88 -22.54 15.18
C TRP A 558 25.88 -21.43 14.14
N ALA A 559 27.04 -21.17 13.56
CA ALA A 559 27.22 -20.19 12.50
C ALA A 559 28.03 -20.79 11.34
N GLY A 560 27.44 -20.86 10.15
CA GLY A 560 28.11 -21.30 8.93
C GLY A 560 28.86 -20.15 8.25
N THR A 561 29.93 -20.49 7.51
CA THR A 561 30.79 -19.49 6.86
C THR A 561 31.13 -19.87 5.43
N LEU A 562 31.60 -18.87 4.66
CA LEU A 562 32.17 -19.06 3.33
C LEU A 562 33.71 -19.17 3.35
N THR A 563 34.31 -19.08 4.52
CA THR A 563 35.77 -19.01 4.69
C THR A 563 36.37 -20.41 4.69
N ALA A 564 37.29 -20.65 3.75
CA ALA A 564 38.03 -21.91 3.66
C ALA A 564 38.74 -22.23 4.98
N GLY A 565 38.56 -23.45 5.49
CA GLY A 565 39.18 -23.91 6.74
C GLY A 565 38.46 -23.50 8.02
N LYS A 566 37.47 -22.58 7.99
CA LYS A 566 36.68 -22.13 9.15
C LYS A 566 35.18 -22.31 8.90
N ARG A 567 34.76 -23.50 8.44
CA ARG A 567 33.43 -23.74 7.83
C ARG A 567 32.24 -23.56 8.77
N LEU A 568 32.39 -23.91 10.04
CA LEU A 568 31.32 -23.91 11.05
C LEU A 568 31.87 -23.45 12.39
N PHE A 569 31.13 -22.59 13.06
CA PHE A 569 31.33 -22.21 14.45
C PHE A 569 30.17 -22.71 15.30
N HIS A 570 30.41 -22.91 16.59
CA HIS A 570 29.40 -23.25 17.58
C HIS A 570 29.58 -22.45 18.86
N THR A 571 28.49 -22.34 19.62
CA THR A 571 28.45 -21.78 20.98
C THR A 571 27.59 -22.67 21.87
N THR A 572 27.90 -22.69 23.17
CA THR A 572 27.08 -23.34 24.20
C THR A 572 26.74 -22.40 25.37
N ASP A 573 27.04 -21.10 25.25
CA ASP A 573 26.85 -20.10 26.29
C ASP A 573 26.12 -18.82 25.81
N GLY A 574 25.28 -18.96 24.78
CA GLY A 574 24.47 -17.87 24.24
C GLY A 574 25.26 -16.92 23.34
N GLY A 575 26.40 -17.39 22.84
CA GLY A 575 27.29 -16.66 21.94
C GLY A 575 28.31 -15.78 22.65
N GLN A 576 28.48 -15.95 23.97
CA GLN A 576 29.57 -15.27 24.70
C GLN A 576 30.93 -15.82 24.26
N ASN A 577 31.01 -17.11 23.91
CA ASN A 577 32.19 -17.72 23.31
C ASN A 577 31.81 -18.58 22.10
N TRP A 578 32.33 -18.18 20.94
CA TRP A 578 32.20 -18.94 19.69
C TRP A 578 33.48 -19.70 19.38
N GLN A 579 33.35 -20.96 18.97
CA GLN A 579 34.48 -21.84 18.67
C GLN A 579 34.30 -22.53 17.31
N SER A 580 35.39 -22.61 16.54
CA SER A 580 35.44 -23.40 15.30
C SER A 580 35.14 -24.88 15.58
N VAL A 581 34.37 -25.50 14.69
CA VAL A 581 34.09 -26.94 14.72
C VAL A 581 35.14 -27.66 13.87
N ASP A 582 36.09 -28.29 14.54
CA ASP A 582 37.28 -28.87 13.90
C ASP A 582 37.14 -30.36 13.53
N ASN A 583 36.07 -31.03 13.96
CA ASN A 583 35.80 -32.46 13.73
C ASN A 583 34.91 -32.74 12.50
N LEU A 584 34.73 -31.77 11.59
CA LEU A 584 33.96 -31.97 10.36
C LEU A 584 34.64 -32.98 9.42
N PRO A 585 33.93 -34.01 8.92
CA PRO A 585 34.52 -35.01 8.04
C PRO A 585 34.78 -34.45 6.63
N GLY A 586 35.94 -34.79 6.08
CA GLY A 586 36.28 -34.43 4.70
C GLY A 586 36.27 -32.93 4.40
N ASN A 587 36.32 -32.60 3.11
CA ASN A 587 36.41 -31.22 2.62
C ASN A 587 35.10 -30.72 1.96
N GLN A 588 34.00 -31.47 2.08
CA GLN A 588 32.73 -31.22 1.42
C GLN A 588 31.57 -31.20 2.44
N PRO A 589 30.72 -30.16 2.44
CA PRO A 589 30.87 -28.93 1.67
C PRO A 589 32.10 -28.10 2.09
N SER A 590 32.61 -27.30 1.15
CA SER A 590 33.77 -26.43 1.37
C SER A 590 33.42 -25.11 2.07
N ALA A 591 32.15 -24.74 2.04
CA ALA A 591 31.55 -23.59 2.69
C ALA A 591 30.11 -23.94 3.09
N ILE A 592 29.59 -23.35 4.16
CA ILE A 592 28.24 -23.60 4.67
C ILE A 592 27.39 -22.36 4.40
N CYS A 593 26.36 -22.53 3.57
CA CYS A 593 25.48 -21.46 3.11
C CYS A 593 24.13 -21.43 3.84
N GLY A 594 23.64 -22.60 4.24
CA GLY A 594 22.38 -22.78 4.93
C GLY A 594 22.53 -23.70 6.14
N ILE A 595 21.73 -23.46 7.16
CA ILE A 595 21.71 -24.30 8.36
C ILE A 595 20.28 -24.47 8.87
N SER A 596 19.92 -25.69 9.23
CA SER A 596 18.66 -26.05 9.86
C SER A 596 18.95 -26.77 11.16
N VAL A 597 18.60 -26.13 12.26
CA VAL A 597 18.74 -26.66 13.62
C VAL A 597 17.37 -27.18 14.05
N VAL A 598 17.19 -28.49 13.96
CA VAL A 598 15.91 -29.16 14.29
C VAL A 598 15.78 -29.30 15.81
N SER A 599 16.89 -29.59 16.47
CA SER A 599 17.02 -29.63 17.93
C SER A 599 18.47 -29.42 18.31
N LYS A 600 18.77 -29.42 19.62
CA LYS A 600 20.15 -29.40 20.10
C LYS A 600 21.01 -30.56 19.58
N ASP A 601 20.38 -31.69 19.25
CA ASP A 601 21.08 -32.91 18.85
C ASP A 601 21.14 -33.05 17.33
N VAL A 602 20.15 -32.52 16.61
CA VAL A 602 19.96 -32.73 15.17
C VAL A 602 20.16 -31.42 14.40
N ILE A 603 21.22 -31.37 13.60
CA ILE A 603 21.59 -30.20 12.80
C ILE A 603 21.96 -30.64 11.39
N TYR A 604 21.45 -29.90 10.40
CA TYR A 604 21.82 -29.99 9.00
C TYR A 604 22.45 -28.70 8.53
N ALA A 605 23.55 -28.78 7.79
CA ALA A 605 24.24 -27.62 7.24
C ALA A 605 24.60 -27.85 5.77
N SER A 606 24.00 -27.08 4.86
CA SER A 606 24.12 -27.25 3.42
C SER A 606 25.11 -26.26 2.80
N GLY A 607 25.74 -26.67 1.70
CA GLY A 607 26.59 -25.81 0.89
C GLY A 607 27.17 -26.55 -0.31
N THR A 608 27.79 -25.88 -1.28
CA THR A 608 28.15 -24.47 -1.28
C THR A 608 27.42 -23.72 -2.40
N ASN A 609 27.36 -22.39 -2.30
CA ASN A 609 26.83 -21.51 -3.35
C ASN A 609 27.74 -21.35 -4.59
N PHE A 610 28.79 -22.16 -4.72
CA PHE A 610 29.80 -22.08 -5.79
C PHE A 610 29.72 -23.35 -6.68
N PRO A 611 29.21 -23.25 -7.93
CA PRO A 611 28.98 -24.43 -8.77
C PRO A 611 30.25 -25.20 -9.16
N ASN A 612 31.42 -24.58 -9.02
CA ASN A 612 32.71 -25.18 -9.34
C ASN A 612 33.39 -25.85 -8.12
N ARG A 613 32.66 -26.06 -7.02
CA ARG A 613 33.17 -26.68 -5.79
C ARG A 613 32.27 -27.86 -5.38
N PRO A 614 32.80 -28.87 -4.69
CA PRO A 614 32.01 -29.99 -4.21
C PRO A 614 30.86 -29.52 -3.30
N THR A 615 29.65 -29.96 -3.62
CA THR A 615 28.39 -29.56 -2.96
C THR A 615 27.89 -30.71 -2.09
N GLY A 616 27.55 -30.44 -0.83
CA GLY A 616 27.19 -31.46 0.15
C GLY A 616 26.37 -30.92 1.32
N VAL A 617 26.01 -31.82 2.22
CA VAL A 617 25.32 -31.51 3.47
C VAL A 617 26.08 -32.15 4.63
N PHE A 618 26.35 -31.37 5.67
CA PHE A 618 26.74 -31.93 6.95
C PHE A 618 25.51 -32.24 7.79
N LYS A 619 25.54 -33.38 8.50
CA LYS A 619 24.51 -33.80 9.44
C LYS A 619 25.16 -34.21 10.77
N THR A 620 24.53 -33.86 11.87
CA THR A 620 24.79 -34.48 13.18
C THR A 620 23.46 -34.85 13.84
N THR A 621 23.47 -35.88 14.68
CA THR A 621 22.35 -36.34 15.51
C THR A 621 22.75 -36.52 16.98
N ASP A 622 23.93 -36.00 17.35
CA ASP A 622 24.52 -36.08 18.69
C ASP A 622 25.17 -34.75 19.12
N ALA A 623 24.50 -33.64 18.77
CA ALA A 623 24.88 -32.28 19.16
C ALA A 623 26.28 -31.85 18.66
N GLY A 624 26.68 -32.37 17.50
CA GLY A 624 27.95 -32.05 16.86
C GLY A 624 29.16 -32.83 17.39
N ALA A 625 28.94 -33.83 18.27
CA ALA A 625 30.01 -34.72 18.70
C ALA A 625 30.56 -35.54 17.51
N ASN A 626 29.68 -35.98 16.62
CA ASN A 626 30.02 -36.59 15.35
C ASN A 626 29.24 -35.93 14.21
N TRP A 627 29.92 -35.74 13.08
CA TRP A 627 29.35 -35.20 11.85
C TRP A 627 29.47 -36.21 10.73
N GLU A 628 28.44 -36.28 9.88
CA GLU A 628 28.38 -37.03 8.64
C GLU A 628 28.40 -36.05 7.46
N ALA A 629 29.18 -36.34 6.41
CA ALA A 629 29.13 -35.62 5.14
C ALA A 629 28.31 -36.44 4.13
N ILE A 630 27.24 -35.83 3.63
CA ILE A 630 26.39 -36.36 2.58
C ILE A 630 26.82 -35.71 1.26
N ASP A 631 27.24 -36.54 0.31
CA ASP A 631 27.59 -36.10 -1.05
C ASP A 631 26.32 -35.77 -1.84
N MET A 632 26.21 -34.53 -2.31
CA MET A 632 25.04 -34.04 -3.02
C MET A 632 25.27 -33.81 -4.52
N GLU A 633 26.48 -34.08 -5.03
CA GLU A 633 26.82 -33.94 -6.46
C GLU A 633 25.83 -34.67 -7.40
N PRO A 634 25.28 -35.86 -7.06
CA PRO A 634 24.30 -36.52 -7.91
C PRO A 634 23.02 -35.70 -8.16
N TRP A 635 22.65 -34.80 -7.25
CA TRP A 635 21.39 -34.06 -7.28
C TRP A 635 21.54 -32.55 -7.43
N SER A 636 22.71 -31.99 -7.13
CA SER A 636 22.93 -30.54 -7.16
C SER A 636 24.40 -30.19 -7.37
N ASP A 637 24.66 -29.06 -8.03
CA ASP A 637 26.01 -28.49 -8.17
C ASP A 637 26.21 -27.28 -7.26
N MET A 638 25.14 -26.69 -6.73
CA MET A 638 25.19 -25.64 -5.71
C MET A 638 24.02 -25.75 -4.73
N LEU A 639 24.27 -25.64 -3.43
CA LEU A 639 23.23 -25.61 -2.39
C LEU A 639 23.34 -24.32 -1.57
N ILE A 640 22.19 -23.68 -1.33
CA ILE A 640 22.14 -22.35 -0.70
C ILE A 640 21.46 -22.40 0.67
N ASP A 641 20.32 -23.07 0.79
CA ASP A 641 19.56 -23.13 2.04
C ASP A 641 18.94 -24.51 2.27
N CYS A 642 18.54 -24.77 3.51
CA CYS A 642 17.91 -26.01 3.92
C CYS A 642 16.86 -25.79 5.01
N PHE A 643 15.85 -26.66 5.01
CA PHE A 643 14.79 -26.65 6.01
C PHE A 643 14.42 -28.08 6.37
N PHE A 644 14.53 -28.44 7.64
CA PHE A 644 14.17 -29.76 8.16
C PHE A 644 13.14 -29.62 9.27
N THR A 645 12.10 -30.47 9.23
CA THR A 645 11.05 -30.53 10.25
C THR A 645 11.39 -31.50 11.37
N ASP A 646 12.17 -32.53 11.04
CA ASP A 646 12.61 -33.57 11.95
C ASP A 646 13.95 -34.17 11.48
N GLU A 647 14.42 -35.22 12.15
CA GLU A 647 15.68 -35.89 11.82
C GLU A 647 15.69 -36.51 10.41
N ASN A 648 14.55 -36.88 9.85
CA ASN A 648 14.44 -37.64 8.62
C ASN A 648 13.85 -36.85 7.45
N THR A 649 13.01 -35.86 7.73
CA THR A 649 12.25 -35.13 6.71
C THR A 649 12.77 -33.70 6.55
N GLY A 650 13.10 -33.34 5.31
CA GLY A 650 13.52 -31.99 5.00
C GLY A 650 13.74 -31.73 3.51
N TRP A 651 14.10 -30.48 3.23
CA TRP A 651 14.33 -29.95 1.90
C TRP A 651 15.66 -29.20 1.84
N VAL A 652 16.33 -29.29 0.70
CA VAL A 652 17.46 -28.43 0.36
C VAL A 652 17.21 -27.77 -1.00
N VAL A 653 17.64 -26.52 -1.14
CA VAL A 653 17.42 -25.72 -2.35
C VAL A 653 18.73 -25.21 -2.93
N GLY A 654 18.75 -25.04 -4.25
CA GLY A 654 19.92 -24.58 -4.96
C GLY A 654 19.77 -24.73 -6.46
N GLY A 655 20.85 -25.16 -7.13
CA GLY A 655 20.89 -25.31 -8.58
C GLY A 655 21.59 -26.59 -9.06
N LYS A 656 21.21 -27.03 -10.26
CA LYS A 656 21.86 -28.12 -11.01
C LYS A 656 22.22 -27.65 -12.41
N ILE A 657 23.42 -27.98 -12.85
CA ILE A 657 23.95 -27.68 -14.18
C ILE A 657 23.93 -28.96 -15.01
N GLU A 658 23.52 -28.83 -16.27
CA GLU A 658 23.46 -29.97 -17.18
C GLU A 658 24.86 -30.58 -17.43
N PRO A 659 24.98 -31.91 -17.55
CA PRO A 659 26.26 -32.55 -17.82
C PRO A 659 26.95 -32.00 -19.08
N GLY A 660 28.21 -31.58 -18.93
CA GLY A 660 29.04 -31.06 -20.03
C GLY A 660 29.00 -29.54 -20.20
N GLU A 661 28.12 -28.83 -19.48
CA GLU A 661 28.11 -27.37 -19.45
C GLU A 661 29.18 -26.81 -18.50
N PRO A 662 29.71 -25.60 -18.77
CA PRO A 662 30.58 -24.89 -17.82
C PRO A 662 29.90 -24.71 -16.46
N GLN A 663 30.64 -24.97 -15.38
CA GLN A 663 30.18 -24.88 -13.99
C GLN A 663 30.09 -23.41 -13.53
N ILE A 664 29.14 -22.67 -14.10
CA ILE A 664 28.82 -21.26 -13.83
C ILE A 664 27.32 -21.10 -13.55
N ARG A 665 26.95 -20.07 -12.77
CA ARG A 665 25.55 -19.86 -12.33
C ARG A 665 24.57 -19.64 -13.47
N ASP A 666 25.00 -18.97 -14.54
CA ASP A 666 24.17 -18.75 -15.74
C ASP A 666 23.72 -20.05 -16.43
N ASN A 667 24.34 -21.19 -16.09
CA ASN A 667 24.00 -22.50 -16.62
C ASN A 667 23.15 -23.37 -15.69
N SER A 668 22.74 -22.89 -14.51
CA SER A 668 21.95 -23.69 -13.58
C SER A 668 20.46 -23.66 -13.87
N PHE A 669 19.79 -24.74 -13.50
CA PHE A 669 18.35 -24.80 -13.26
C PHE A 669 18.11 -24.95 -11.75
N PRO A 670 17.01 -24.40 -11.22
CA PRO A 670 16.69 -24.51 -9.80
C PRO A 670 16.36 -25.95 -9.44
N VAL A 671 16.69 -26.33 -8.20
CA VAL A 671 16.28 -27.61 -7.61
C VAL A 671 15.64 -27.38 -6.25
N VAL A 672 14.62 -28.20 -5.95
CA VAL A 672 14.05 -28.38 -4.60
C VAL A 672 14.13 -29.87 -4.31
N LEU A 673 15.11 -30.27 -3.51
CA LEU A 673 15.38 -31.67 -3.21
C LEU A 673 14.73 -32.02 -1.87
N LYS A 674 13.88 -33.04 -1.84
CA LYS A 674 13.22 -33.56 -0.63
C LYS A 674 13.84 -34.88 -0.18
N THR A 675 13.96 -35.08 1.12
CA THR A 675 14.31 -36.36 1.76
C THR A 675 13.27 -36.72 2.83
N THR A 676 13.10 -38.01 3.08
CA THR A 676 12.25 -38.58 4.16
C THR A 676 12.97 -39.66 4.96
N ASP A 677 14.27 -39.88 4.69
CA ASP A 677 15.10 -40.91 5.32
C ASP A 677 16.40 -40.35 5.95
N GLY A 678 16.40 -39.03 6.17
CA GLY A 678 17.50 -38.31 6.82
C GLY A 678 18.68 -38.05 5.90
N GLY A 679 18.42 -37.87 4.61
CA GLY A 679 19.40 -37.51 3.59
C GLY A 679 20.11 -38.70 2.93
N LYS A 680 19.61 -39.93 3.09
CA LYS A 680 20.15 -41.10 2.39
C LYS A 680 19.68 -41.14 0.93
N THR A 681 18.46 -40.69 0.68
CA THR A 681 17.90 -40.51 -0.65
C THR A 681 17.27 -39.14 -0.80
N TRP A 682 17.32 -38.63 -2.03
CA TRP A 682 16.81 -37.31 -2.42
C TRP A 682 16.02 -37.40 -3.72
N GLU A 683 14.93 -36.65 -3.77
CA GLU A 683 14.05 -36.52 -4.94
C GLU A 683 13.91 -35.04 -5.31
N ASN A 684 14.09 -34.70 -6.59
CA ASN A 684 13.84 -33.35 -7.09
C ASN A 684 12.35 -33.12 -7.34
N LYS A 685 11.74 -32.25 -6.54
CA LYS A 685 10.29 -31.97 -6.59
C LYS A 685 9.89 -30.97 -7.67
N LEU A 686 10.82 -30.57 -8.54
CA LEU A 686 10.56 -29.66 -9.66
C LEU A 686 10.45 -30.35 -11.03
N ASP A 687 10.64 -31.67 -11.11
CA ASP A 687 10.67 -32.40 -12.38
C ASP A 687 9.36 -32.23 -13.18
N SER A 688 8.22 -32.21 -12.50
CA SER A 688 6.88 -32.04 -13.10
C SER A 688 6.64 -30.67 -13.73
N ILE A 689 7.41 -29.64 -13.33
CA ILE A 689 7.30 -28.27 -13.85
C ILE A 689 8.53 -27.84 -14.65
N SER A 690 9.41 -28.77 -15.01
CA SER A 690 10.65 -28.50 -15.76
C SER A 690 10.45 -27.65 -17.03
N GLY A 691 9.27 -27.73 -17.67
CA GLY A 691 8.93 -26.93 -18.85
C GLY A 691 8.74 -25.42 -18.62
N VAL A 692 8.62 -24.97 -17.37
CA VAL A 692 8.49 -23.54 -17.01
C VAL A 692 9.69 -23.00 -16.22
N LEU A 693 10.69 -23.83 -15.92
CA LEU A 693 11.92 -23.42 -15.25
C LEU A 693 12.86 -22.73 -16.25
N VAL A 694 13.62 -21.76 -15.76
CA VAL A 694 14.51 -20.93 -16.59
C VAL A 694 15.97 -21.28 -16.30
N LYS A 695 16.80 -21.34 -17.36
CA LYS A 695 18.25 -21.50 -17.24
C LYS A 695 18.86 -20.20 -16.71
N GLY A 696 19.81 -20.30 -15.78
CA GLY A 696 20.40 -19.17 -15.05
C GLY A 696 19.63 -18.79 -13.78
N GLU A 697 18.83 -19.72 -13.25
CA GLU A 697 18.04 -19.57 -12.03
C GLU A 697 18.44 -20.64 -11.01
N TRP A 698 18.39 -20.30 -9.72
CA TRP A 698 18.62 -21.24 -8.62
C TRP A 698 17.79 -20.86 -7.38
N GLY A 699 17.47 -21.84 -6.54
CA GLY A 699 16.79 -21.60 -5.27
C GLY A 699 17.73 -20.96 -4.24
N TRP A 700 17.30 -19.89 -3.57
CA TRP A 700 18.14 -19.16 -2.61
C TRP A 700 17.72 -19.32 -1.16
N LYS A 701 16.47 -19.00 -0.80
CA LYS A 701 15.93 -19.18 0.57
C LYS A 701 14.68 -20.00 0.53
N ILE A 702 14.49 -20.80 1.56
CA ILE A 702 13.29 -21.63 1.75
C ILE A 702 12.62 -21.27 3.08
N GLN A 703 11.29 -21.17 3.05
CA GLN A 703 10.47 -20.97 4.24
C GLN A 703 9.24 -21.87 4.12
N PHE A 704 8.91 -22.58 5.20
CA PHE A 704 7.60 -23.20 5.38
C PHE A 704 6.85 -22.44 6.48
N LEU A 705 5.57 -22.16 6.23
CA LEU A 705 4.66 -21.59 7.23
C LEU A 705 4.11 -22.67 8.15
N ASN A 706 3.85 -23.85 7.56
CA ASN A 706 3.37 -25.05 8.22
C ASN A 706 3.79 -26.29 7.40
N ASP A 707 3.22 -27.45 7.68
CA ASP A 707 3.52 -28.71 7.00
C ASP A 707 3.00 -28.79 5.56
N GLN A 708 2.14 -27.87 5.12
CA GLN A 708 1.55 -27.82 3.78
C GLN A 708 2.12 -26.69 2.92
N ILE A 709 2.27 -25.49 3.48
CA ILE A 709 2.52 -24.26 2.73
C ILE A 709 3.98 -23.84 2.86
N GLY A 710 4.66 -23.73 1.71
CA GLY A 710 6.06 -23.36 1.64
C GLY A 710 6.42 -22.54 0.41
N PHE A 711 7.53 -21.81 0.52
CA PHE A 711 8.00 -20.85 -0.45
C PHE A 711 9.51 -20.98 -0.66
N VAL A 712 9.96 -20.76 -1.89
CA VAL A 712 11.37 -20.66 -2.25
C VAL A 712 11.59 -19.42 -3.10
N SER A 713 12.53 -18.55 -2.73
CA SER A 713 13.00 -17.47 -3.61
C SER A 713 13.89 -18.04 -4.70
N LEU A 714 13.74 -17.53 -5.92
CA LEU A 714 14.56 -17.89 -7.06
C LEU A 714 15.44 -16.71 -7.45
N GLU A 715 16.74 -16.87 -7.25
CA GLU A 715 17.70 -15.88 -7.71
C GLU A 715 17.98 -16.10 -9.20
N ALA A 716 17.78 -15.05 -9.99
CA ALA A 716 18.22 -14.95 -11.37
C ALA A 716 18.51 -13.48 -11.69
N PHE A 717 19.42 -13.21 -12.61
CA PHE A 717 19.90 -11.85 -12.86
C PHE A 717 18.89 -10.93 -13.56
N ASP A 718 18.03 -11.49 -14.42
CA ASP A 718 17.16 -10.71 -15.30
C ASP A 718 15.68 -10.71 -14.90
N THR A 719 15.23 -11.72 -14.16
CA THR A 719 13.82 -11.91 -13.82
C THR A 719 13.70 -12.52 -12.43
N GLY A 720 12.81 -11.97 -11.60
CA GLY A 720 12.50 -12.52 -10.28
C GLY A 720 11.36 -13.54 -10.32
N ALA A 721 11.45 -14.58 -9.50
CA ALA A 721 10.35 -15.52 -9.28
C ALA A 721 10.41 -16.12 -7.87
N ILE A 722 9.28 -16.72 -7.46
CA ILE A 722 9.21 -17.62 -6.32
C ILE A 722 8.64 -18.97 -6.75
N LEU A 723 8.92 -20.01 -5.96
CA LEU A 723 8.16 -21.26 -5.98
C LEU A 723 7.23 -21.26 -4.76
N LYS A 724 5.99 -21.71 -4.96
CA LYS A 724 5.00 -21.93 -3.89
C LYS A 724 4.53 -23.38 -3.90
N THR A 725 4.39 -23.99 -2.72
CA THR A 725 3.73 -25.29 -2.50
C THR A 725 2.60 -25.13 -1.50
N THR A 726 1.57 -25.96 -1.62
CA THR A 726 0.42 -26.04 -0.70
C THR A 726 0.12 -27.49 -0.27
N ASP A 727 1.03 -28.43 -0.56
CA ASP A 727 0.87 -29.86 -0.29
C ASP A 727 2.12 -30.47 0.38
N GLY A 728 2.86 -29.66 1.13
CA GLY A 728 4.05 -30.09 1.86
C GLY A 728 5.24 -30.34 0.94
N GLY A 729 5.37 -29.53 -0.11
CA GLY A 729 6.49 -29.58 -1.04
C GLY A 729 6.50 -30.80 -1.94
N GLU A 730 5.36 -31.45 -2.16
CA GLU A 730 5.23 -32.52 -3.16
C GLU A 730 5.09 -31.94 -4.57
N ASN A 731 4.30 -30.88 -4.72
CA ASN A 731 4.16 -30.11 -5.94
C ASN A 731 4.48 -28.63 -5.72
N TRP A 732 5.07 -28.00 -6.73
CA TRP A 732 5.46 -26.59 -6.71
C TRP A 732 4.90 -25.85 -7.92
N VAL A 733 4.56 -24.58 -7.73
CA VAL A 733 4.16 -23.66 -8.80
C VAL A 733 5.16 -22.51 -8.83
N ARG A 734 5.64 -22.16 -10.03
CA ARG A 734 6.51 -21.00 -10.25
C ARG A 734 5.67 -19.75 -10.51
N LEU A 735 5.86 -18.72 -9.70
CA LEU A 735 5.17 -17.43 -9.80
C LEU A 735 6.20 -16.33 -10.07
N LEU A 736 5.94 -15.50 -11.08
CA LEU A 736 6.84 -14.40 -11.45
C LEU A 736 6.64 -13.21 -10.51
N ILE A 737 7.72 -12.50 -10.21
CA ILE A 737 7.60 -11.16 -9.64
C ILE A 737 7.24 -10.20 -10.78
N ASN A 738 6.04 -9.64 -10.70
CA ASN A 738 5.43 -8.80 -11.74
C ASN A 738 5.16 -7.36 -11.25
N ASP A 739 6.01 -6.88 -10.35
CA ASP A 739 5.92 -5.50 -9.85
C ASP A 739 6.38 -4.46 -10.89
N PRO A 740 5.98 -3.18 -10.76
CA PRO A 740 6.38 -2.13 -11.71
C PRO A 740 7.90 -1.88 -11.77
N GLN A 741 8.64 -2.23 -10.72
CA GLN A 741 10.09 -2.03 -10.62
C GLN A 741 10.92 -3.17 -11.24
N GLN A 742 10.27 -4.28 -11.63
CA GLN A 742 10.89 -5.47 -12.22
C GLN A 742 11.96 -6.09 -11.31
N ASN A 743 11.62 -6.30 -10.04
CA ASN A 743 12.55 -6.83 -9.05
C ASN A 743 13.08 -8.22 -9.46
N ALA A 744 14.40 -8.34 -9.59
CA ALA A 744 15.13 -9.56 -9.91
C ALA A 744 16.24 -9.82 -8.87
N ASN A 745 17.13 -10.78 -9.12
CA ASN A 745 18.21 -11.18 -8.21
C ASN A 745 17.71 -11.35 -6.76
N LEU A 746 16.63 -12.14 -6.64
CA LEU A 746 15.89 -12.32 -5.39
C LEU A 746 16.62 -13.29 -4.48
N GLU A 747 16.70 -12.90 -3.22
CA GLU A 747 17.39 -13.66 -2.20
C GLU A 747 16.43 -13.90 -1.02
N GLY A 748 15.92 -12.86 -0.40
CA GLY A 748 14.95 -12.98 0.69
C GLY A 748 13.56 -13.43 0.21
N VAL A 749 12.93 -14.32 0.97
CA VAL A 749 11.49 -14.61 0.92
C VAL A 749 10.96 -14.74 2.35
N GLY A 750 9.83 -14.09 2.62
CA GLY A 750 9.21 -14.04 3.93
C GLY A 750 7.71 -13.86 3.83
N PHE A 751 6.95 -14.90 4.15
CA PHE A 751 5.49 -14.87 4.24
C PHE A 751 5.05 -14.97 5.70
N ILE A 752 3.97 -14.28 6.05
CA ILE A 752 3.32 -14.37 7.37
C ILE A 752 2.09 -15.29 7.35
N ASP A 753 1.47 -15.40 6.17
CA ASP A 753 0.44 -16.38 5.85
C ASP A 753 0.56 -16.74 4.36
N GLU A 754 -0.37 -17.54 3.83
CA GLU A 754 -0.27 -18.03 2.45
C GLU A 754 -0.49 -16.95 1.37
N HIS A 755 -0.97 -15.77 1.76
CA HIS A 755 -1.34 -14.65 0.90
C HIS A 755 -0.40 -13.46 1.07
N VAL A 756 -0.05 -13.11 2.29
CA VAL A 756 0.75 -11.91 2.61
C VAL A 756 2.22 -12.25 2.80
N GLY A 757 3.07 -11.62 2.00
CA GLY A 757 4.51 -11.83 2.08
C GLY A 757 5.35 -10.81 1.33
N TRP A 758 6.66 -10.99 1.47
CA TRP A 758 7.69 -10.11 0.94
C TRP A 758 8.81 -10.90 0.30
N VAL A 759 9.43 -10.28 -0.71
CA VAL A 759 10.68 -10.72 -1.31
C VAL A 759 11.64 -9.55 -1.43
N GLY A 760 12.93 -9.82 -1.57
CA GLY A 760 13.90 -8.79 -1.90
C GLY A 760 15.28 -9.36 -2.16
N GLY A 761 16.21 -8.48 -2.49
CA GLY A 761 17.58 -8.87 -2.83
C GLY A 761 18.33 -7.71 -3.47
N TRP A 762 19.03 -7.97 -4.57
CA TRP A 762 19.82 -6.95 -5.28
C TRP A 762 19.09 -6.26 -6.41
N GLY A 763 17.91 -6.77 -6.78
CA GLY A 763 16.90 -6.18 -7.65
C GLY A 763 17.19 -6.07 -9.13
N ASP A 764 18.44 -5.95 -9.58
CA ASP A 764 18.79 -6.09 -11.01
C ASP A 764 20.19 -6.68 -11.23
N ARG A 765 20.49 -7.11 -12.47
CA ARG A 765 21.81 -7.65 -12.88
C ARG A 765 22.97 -6.70 -12.57
N GLU A 766 22.75 -5.39 -12.69
CA GLU A 766 23.77 -4.37 -12.47
C GLU A 766 23.92 -3.99 -10.98
N PHE A 767 23.02 -4.55 -10.17
CA PHE A 767 22.84 -4.34 -8.74
C PHE A 767 22.79 -2.85 -8.39
N GLU A 768 22.14 -2.05 -9.22
CA GLU A 768 21.93 -0.61 -9.04
C GLU A 768 20.60 -0.31 -8.34
N ARG A 769 19.61 -1.20 -8.49
CA ARG A 769 18.28 -1.07 -7.91
C ARG A 769 18.04 -2.18 -6.89
N GLN A 770 18.61 -2.06 -5.69
CA GLN A 770 18.31 -2.99 -4.60
C GLN A 770 16.86 -2.81 -4.16
N SER A 771 16.01 -3.72 -4.61
CA SER A 771 14.56 -3.63 -4.52
C SER A 771 13.95 -4.71 -3.64
N SER A 772 12.81 -4.38 -3.04
CA SER A 772 11.95 -5.27 -2.25
C SER A 772 10.52 -5.15 -2.75
N SER A 773 9.77 -6.25 -2.69
CA SER A 773 8.40 -6.34 -3.20
C SER A 773 7.49 -7.02 -2.18
N SER A 774 6.20 -6.65 -2.15
CA SER A 774 5.17 -7.29 -1.33
C SER A 774 4.02 -7.84 -2.15
N THR A 775 3.31 -8.79 -1.58
CA THR A 775 2.09 -9.40 -2.12
C THR A 775 1.07 -9.57 -0.98
N ASP A 776 -0.21 -9.53 -1.32
CA ASP A 776 -1.35 -9.88 -0.46
C ASP A 776 -2.26 -10.94 -1.09
N ASP A 777 -1.83 -11.56 -2.20
CA ASP A 777 -2.58 -12.58 -2.93
C ASP A 777 -1.78 -13.88 -3.14
N GLY A 778 -0.72 -14.06 -2.35
CA GLY A 778 0.10 -15.27 -2.33
C GLY A 778 1.13 -15.33 -3.46
N GLY A 779 1.49 -14.17 -3.99
CA GLY A 779 2.51 -13.99 -5.02
C GLY A 779 1.98 -14.01 -6.45
N VAL A 780 0.68 -13.84 -6.65
CA VAL A 780 0.07 -13.69 -7.98
C VAL A 780 0.32 -12.29 -8.53
N THR A 781 0.19 -11.27 -7.67
CA THR A 781 0.57 -9.89 -7.96
C THR A 781 1.53 -9.33 -6.91
N TRP A 782 2.41 -8.45 -7.37
CA TRP A 782 3.44 -7.83 -6.55
C TRP A 782 3.44 -6.31 -6.69
N ARG A 783 3.76 -5.63 -5.59
CA ARG A 783 3.93 -4.17 -5.49
C ARG A 783 5.27 -3.83 -4.84
N ASP A 784 5.70 -2.58 -5.01
CA ASP A 784 6.87 -2.04 -4.31
C ASP A 784 6.72 -2.23 -2.79
N ALA A 785 7.81 -2.66 -2.14
CA ALA A 785 7.92 -2.74 -0.68
C ALA A 785 9.30 -2.26 -0.19
N ASN A 786 9.85 -1.23 -0.84
CA ASN A 786 11.20 -0.72 -0.57
C ASN A 786 11.34 -0.09 0.83
N GLU A 787 10.23 0.17 1.52
CA GLU A 787 10.20 0.60 2.92
C GLU A 787 10.80 -0.42 3.91
N ILE A 788 10.85 -1.71 3.55
CA ILE A 788 11.55 -2.73 4.35
C ILE A 788 13.04 -2.40 4.41
N GLY A 789 13.59 -1.82 3.33
CA GLY A 789 15.00 -1.57 3.14
C GLY A 789 15.62 -2.41 2.01
N ARG A 790 16.94 -2.46 2.01
CA ARG A 790 17.75 -2.91 0.86
C ARG A 790 18.54 -4.19 1.15
N ALA A 791 18.86 -4.94 0.09
CA ALA A 791 19.66 -6.18 0.11
C ALA A 791 19.06 -7.29 0.98
N ILE A 792 17.72 -7.38 0.98
CA ILE A 792 16.96 -8.26 1.86
C ILE A 792 17.30 -9.74 1.62
N ASN A 793 17.56 -10.51 2.68
CA ASN A 793 18.05 -11.90 2.56
C ASN A 793 17.39 -12.94 3.49
N ARG A 794 16.94 -12.59 4.70
CA ARG A 794 16.28 -13.54 5.61
C ARG A 794 15.11 -12.88 6.31
N PHE A 795 14.03 -13.63 6.54
CA PHE A 795 12.91 -13.22 7.38
C PHE A 795 12.70 -14.19 8.54
N ARG A 796 12.10 -13.69 9.62
CA ARG A 796 11.61 -14.49 10.74
C ARG A 796 10.44 -13.80 11.42
N PHE A 797 9.37 -14.54 11.72
CA PHE A 797 8.12 -13.99 12.23
C PHE A 797 7.69 -14.67 13.53
N PHE A 798 6.91 -13.94 14.34
CA PHE A 798 6.41 -14.35 15.65
C PHE A 798 4.96 -13.91 15.83
N GLY A 799 4.21 -14.73 16.56
CA GLY A 799 2.77 -14.55 16.78
C GLY A 799 1.94 -15.37 15.80
N ASN A 800 0.69 -15.63 16.18
CA ASN A 800 -0.33 -16.18 15.30
C ASN A 800 -1.70 -15.54 15.64
N PRO A 801 -2.13 -14.47 14.94
CA PRO A 801 -1.49 -13.86 13.77
C PRO A 801 -0.14 -13.21 14.10
N VAL A 802 0.69 -13.00 13.09
CA VAL A 802 2.03 -12.43 13.26
C VAL A 802 1.93 -10.99 13.77
N THR A 803 2.56 -10.72 14.90
CA THR A 803 2.62 -9.39 15.54
C THR A 803 4.04 -8.83 15.62
N VAL A 804 5.06 -9.66 15.37
CA VAL A 804 6.46 -9.21 15.27
C VAL A 804 7.16 -9.98 14.15
N GLY A 805 7.90 -9.28 13.31
CA GLY A 805 8.77 -9.87 12.30
C GLY A 805 10.14 -9.22 12.29
N TYR A 806 11.12 -9.92 11.74
CA TYR A 806 12.46 -9.42 11.52
C TYR A 806 12.93 -9.77 10.12
N SER A 807 13.71 -8.88 9.52
CA SER A 807 14.32 -9.11 8.22
C SER A 807 15.79 -8.67 8.23
N SER A 808 16.67 -9.44 7.58
CA SER A 808 18.05 -9.05 7.35
C SER A 808 18.20 -8.39 5.98
N GLY A 809 19.03 -7.36 5.89
CA GLY A 809 19.44 -6.71 4.65
C GLY A 809 20.76 -5.96 4.86
N VAL A 810 20.90 -4.70 4.45
CA VAL A 810 22.08 -3.91 4.84
C VAL A 810 22.27 -3.80 6.36
N THR A 811 21.17 -3.92 7.12
CA THR A 811 21.08 -3.97 8.59
C THR A 811 20.00 -4.99 8.99
N VAL A 812 19.46 -4.93 10.21
CA VAL A 812 18.27 -5.66 10.63
C VAL A 812 17.06 -4.72 10.66
N TYR A 813 15.94 -5.19 10.16
CA TYR A 813 14.65 -4.50 10.14
C TYR A 813 13.64 -5.26 10.99
N LYS A 814 12.67 -4.55 11.57
CA LYS A 814 11.64 -5.09 12.44
C LYS A 814 10.26 -4.70 11.92
N TYR A 815 9.36 -5.67 11.85
CA TYR A 815 7.94 -5.51 11.56
C TYR A 815 7.17 -5.53 12.88
N GLU A 816 6.46 -4.46 13.19
CA GLU A 816 5.63 -4.33 14.40
C GLU A 816 4.54 -3.27 14.24
N SER A 817 3.64 -3.16 15.22
CA SER A 817 2.58 -2.15 15.26
C SER A 817 3.16 -0.73 15.35
N ILE A 818 2.64 0.19 14.53
CA ILE A 818 2.99 1.61 14.54
C ILE A 818 2.11 2.33 15.57
N ASP A 819 2.41 2.17 16.86
CA ASP A 819 1.93 3.16 17.83
C ASP A 819 2.66 4.48 17.59
N SER A 820 1.91 5.58 17.57
CA SER A 820 2.25 6.92 17.04
C SER A 820 3.36 7.70 17.79
N GLY A 821 4.37 7.01 18.30
CA GLY A 821 5.48 7.56 19.07
C GLY A 821 6.84 6.86 18.89
N ALA A 822 7.05 6.05 17.85
CA ALA A 822 8.38 5.48 17.57
C ALA A 822 9.38 6.59 17.18
N ILE A 823 10.16 7.01 18.18
CA ILE A 823 11.24 7.99 18.07
C ILE A 823 12.21 7.54 16.98
N ALA A 824 12.44 8.40 15.97
CA ALA A 824 13.53 8.24 15.03
C ALA A 824 14.84 8.11 15.81
N VAL A 825 15.40 6.90 15.87
CA VAL A 825 16.61 6.66 16.64
C VAL A 825 17.79 7.22 15.86
N GLN A 826 18.53 8.12 16.52
CA GLN A 826 19.76 8.67 15.98
C GLN A 826 20.78 7.55 15.78
N ALA A 827 21.30 7.44 14.56
CA ALA A 827 22.44 6.61 14.25
C ALA A 827 23.57 6.92 15.24
N ILE A 828 23.89 5.97 16.11
CA ILE A 828 25.07 6.07 16.96
C ILE A 828 26.26 5.89 16.04
N ALA A 829 26.88 7.01 15.67
CA ALA A 829 28.18 6.99 15.02
C ALA A 829 29.23 6.50 16.03
N SER A 830 29.80 5.33 15.78
CA SER A 830 31.09 4.90 16.32
C SER A 830 31.76 4.10 15.18
N THR A 831 33.03 4.21 14.84
CA THR A 831 34.28 4.53 15.53
C THR A 831 35.26 5.17 14.52
N ARG A 832 36.52 5.44 14.89
CA ARG A 832 37.57 5.91 13.96
C ARG A 832 37.64 5.02 12.71
N GLN A 833 37.38 5.58 11.53
CA GLN A 833 37.50 4.87 10.26
C GLN A 833 38.98 4.75 9.82
N ILE A 834 39.39 3.54 9.47
CA ILE A 834 40.65 3.15 8.83
C ILE A 834 40.52 3.27 7.29
N MET A 835 39.32 3.09 6.73
CA MET A 835 39.01 3.34 5.31
C MET A 835 38.06 4.55 5.16
N PRO A 836 38.28 5.46 4.18
CA PRO A 836 37.36 6.58 3.96
C PRO A 836 35.98 6.11 3.46
N ALA A 837 34.91 6.75 3.93
CA ALA A 837 33.50 6.40 3.70
C ALA A 837 32.95 6.50 2.25
N ARG A 838 33.77 6.32 1.20
CA ARG A 838 33.31 6.40 -0.19
C ARG A 838 33.24 5.01 -0.82
N LEU A 839 32.06 4.68 -1.37
CA LEU A 839 31.98 3.71 -2.48
C LEU A 839 33.01 4.13 -3.53
N LEU A 840 34.04 3.31 -3.72
CA LEU A 840 35.05 3.55 -4.73
C LEU A 840 34.46 3.18 -6.09
N THR A 841 33.67 4.08 -6.68
CA THR A 841 33.26 3.95 -8.07
C THR A 841 34.37 4.51 -8.94
N ARG A 842 35.17 3.66 -9.58
CA ARG A 842 36.15 4.10 -10.57
C ARG A 842 35.79 3.53 -11.95
N SER A 843 35.70 4.40 -12.96
CA SER A 843 35.93 4.00 -14.33
C SER A 843 37.40 4.29 -14.64
N SER A 844 38.24 3.28 -14.80
CA SER A 844 39.53 3.50 -15.47
C SER A 844 40.02 2.26 -16.19
N GLN A 845 40.46 2.47 -17.43
CA GLN A 845 41.13 1.52 -18.31
C GLN A 845 42.54 1.11 -17.81
N THR A 846 42.78 1.10 -16.50
CA THR A 846 44.07 0.76 -15.89
C THR A 846 44.12 -0.71 -15.48
N GLU A 847 45.31 -1.32 -15.54
CA GLU A 847 45.51 -2.72 -15.11
C GLU A 847 45.50 -2.90 -13.57
N THR A 848 45.49 -1.80 -12.81
CA THR A 848 45.43 -1.80 -11.34
C THR A 848 44.32 -0.88 -10.81
N VAL A 849 43.82 -1.21 -9.61
CA VAL A 849 42.84 -0.46 -8.83
C VAL A 849 43.52 0.10 -7.58
N HIS A 850 43.43 1.41 -7.39
CA HIS A 850 43.95 2.08 -6.21
C HIS A 850 42.90 2.09 -5.10
N ILE A 851 43.21 1.48 -3.95
CA ILE A 851 42.36 1.38 -2.78
C ILE A 851 42.92 2.33 -1.70
N PRO A 852 42.30 3.49 -1.44
CA PRO A 852 42.79 4.40 -0.41
C PRO A 852 42.69 3.76 0.98
N VAL A 853 43.75 3.90 1.78
CA VAL A 853 43.82 3.44 3.17
C VAL A 853 44.23 4.62 4.05
N GLY A 854 43.59 4.78 5.20
CA GLY A 854 43.76 5.92 6.12
C GLY A 854 44.31 5.51 7.48
N PHE A 855 45.58 5.09 7.55
CA PHE A 855 46.22 4.71 8.82
C PHE A 855 47.69 5.18 8.95
N ASP A 856 48.16 5.29 10.19
CA ASP A 856 49.52 5.72 10.55
C ASP A 856 50.59 4.67 10.17
N ALA A 857 51.72 5.13 9.62
CA ALA A 857 52.79 4.36 9.01
C ALA A 857 53.57 3.40 9.95
N GLN A 858 53.24 3.36 11.25
CA GLN A 858 53.99 2.59 12.25
C GLN A 858 53.50 1.14 12.47
N GLN A 859 52.41 0.70 11.83
CA GLN A 859 51.87 -0.65 11.97
C GLN A 859 51.61 -1.31 10.61
N THR A 860 51.83 -2.62 10.52
CA THR A 860 51.49 -3.43 9.33
C THR A 860 50.00 -3.72 9.26
N ALA A 861 49.41 -3.67 8.07
CA ALA A 861 48.01 -4.03 7.83
C ALA A 861 47.87 -5.14 6.77
N THR A 862 46.71 -5.80 6.79
CA THR A 862 46.30 -6.81 5.79
C THR A 862 44.98 -6.39 5.16
N LEU A 863 44.92 -6.42 3.82
CA LEU A 863 43.71 -6.17 3.04
C LEU A 863 43.21 -7.49 2.44
N ARG A 864 42.00 -7.91 2.82
CA ARG A 864 41.29 -9.05 2.22
C ARG A 864 40.20 -8.53 1.27
N ILE A 865 39.98 -9.24 0.18
CA ILE A 865 39.03 -8.89 -0.87
C ILE A 865 38.15 -10.10 -1.16
N TRP A 866 36.83 -9.96 -0.95
CA TRP A 866 35.85 -10.97 -1.34
C TRP A 866 34.99 -10.48 -2.51
N ASP A 867 34.48 -11.41 -3.32
CA ASP A 867 33.40 -11.11 -4.25
C ASP A 867 32.04 -11.00 -3.51
N ARG A 868 30.99 -10.56 -4.21
CA ARG A 868 29.65 -10.45 -3.62
C ARG A 868 29.02 -11.77 -3.17
N PHE A 869 29.54 -12.90 -3.64
CA PHE A 869 29.07 -14.23 -3.24
C PHE A 869 29.85 -14.75 -2.02
N GLY A 870 30.80 -13.96 -1.51
CA GLY A 870 31.62 -14.23 -0.33
C GLY A 870 32.84 -15.10 -0.62
N ASP A 871 33.25 -15.25 -1.89
CA ASP A 871 34.50 -15.94 -2.22
C ASP A 871 35.71 -15.03 -1.96
N GLU A 872 36.76 -15.54 -1.32
CA GLU A 872 37.99 -14.75 -1.11
C GLU A 872 38.81 -14.72 -2.40
N VAL A 873 38.93 -13.53 -2.96
CA VAL A 873 39.54 -13.31 -4.27
C VAL A 873 41.03 -13.01 -4.12
N ALA A 874 41.39 -12.13 -3.18
CA ALA A 874 42.78 -11.69 -2.99
C ALA A 874 43.07 -11.31 -1.54
N VAL A 875 44.34 -11.48 -1.14
CA VAL A 875 44.88 -11.05 0.15
C VAL A 875 46.18 -10.30 -0.10
N ILE A 876 46.29 -9.08 0.46
CA ILE A 876 47.49 -8.25 0.38
C ILE A 876 47.98 -8.01 1.81
N GLU A 877 49.08 -8.66 2.16
CA GLU A 877 49.66 -8.62 3.51
C GLU A 877 50.80 -7.59 3.63
N ASN A 878 51.20 -7.31 4.87
CA ASN A 878 52.39 -6.50 5.22
C ASN A 878 52.36 -5.09 4.61
N ILE A 879 51.17 -4.49 4.52
CA ILE A 879 51.01 -3.11 4.04
C ILE A 879 51.63 -2.17 5.08
N SER A 880 52.67 -1.42 4.69
CA SER A 880 53.40 -0.46 5.54
C SER A 880 53.63 0.87 4.80
N GLY A 881 53.37 2.02 5.42
CA GLY A 881 53.74 3.34 4.87
C GLY A 881 52.72 4.47 5.12
N ASP A 882 53.13 5.69 4.79
CA ASP A 882 52.35 6.92 4.93
C ASP A 882 51.61 7.24 3.60
N ILE A 883 50.29 7.42 3.70
CA ILE A 883 49.36 8.11 2.79
C ILE A 883 49.53 7.92 1.26
N ASN A 884 48.79 6.96 0.68
CA ASN A 884 48.00 7.20 -0.55
C ASN A 884 47.01 6.05 -0.83
N GLY A 885 47.37 4.79 -0.61
CA GLY A 885 46.51 3.63 -0.88
C GLY A 885 47.29 2.38 -1.27
N VAL A 886 46.59 1.27 -1.47
CA VAL A 886 47.12 -0.02 -1.95
C VAL A 886 46.71 -0.23 -3.40
N GLU A 887 47.63 -0.64 -4.25
CA GLU A 887 47.31 -1.06 -5.63
C GLU A 887 46.95 -2.54 -5.66
N TRP A 888 45.78 -2.86 -6.20
CA TRP A 888 45.38 -4.22 -6.53
C TRP A 888 45.36 -4.41 -8.04
N ASP A 889 46.08 -5.41 -8.55
CA ASP A 889 46.21 -5.69 -9.99
C ASP A 889 45.01 -6.44 -10.61
N MET A 890 43.88 -6.48 -9.87
CA MET A 890 42.65 -7.18 -10.26
C MET A 890 42.86 -8.66 -10.57
N LYS A 891 43.88 -9.28 -9.97
CA LYS A 891 44.07 -10.73 -10.05
C LYS A 891 43.67 -11.39 -8.75
N ASN A 892 43.13 -12.59 -8.89
CA ASN A 892 42.92 -13.47 -7.75
C ASN A 892 44.24 -14.14 -7.33
N SER A 893 44.21 -14.93 -6.25
CA SER A 893 45.35 -15.68 -5.73
C SER A 893 46.03 -16.63 -6.73
N THR A 894 45.33 -17.03 -7.80
CA THR A 894 45.86 -17.88 -8.89
C THR A 894 46.45 -17.08 -10.07
N GLY A 895 46.44 -15.74 -9.99
CA GLY A 895 46.94 -14.86 -11.04
C GLY A 895 45.94 -14.60 -12.18
N ASN A 896 44.69 -15.07 -12.05
CA ASN A 896 43.65 -14.85 -13.05
C ASN A 896 42.92 -13.53 -12.79
N ARG A 897 42.56 -12.83 -13.87
CA ARG A 897 41.85 -11.55 -13.78
C ARG A 897 40.41 -11.76 -13.28
N VAL A 898 39.98 -10.90 -12.37
CA VAL A 898 38.62 -10.91 -11.81
C VAL A 898 37.66 -10.13 -12.71
N GLN A 899 36.40 -10.54 -12.74
CA GLN A 899 35.38 -9.84 -13.51
C GLN A 899 34.94 -8.55 -12.79
N PRO A 900 34.50 -7.51 -13.52
CA PRO A 900 33.84 -6.35 -12.90
C PRO A 900 32.66 -6.78 -12.03
N GLY A 901 32.35 -5.99 -11.00
CA GLY A 901 31.32 -6.33 -10.02
C GLY A 901 31.52 -5.67 -8.65
N TYR A 902 30.82 -6.19 -7.65
CA TYR A 902 30.91 -5.73 -6.27
C TYR A 902 31.88 -6.60 -5.47
N PHE A 903 32.76 -5.92 -4.73
CA PHE A 903 33.77 -6.53 -3.89
C PHE A 903 33.69 -5.96 -2.48
N ILE A 904 33.87 -6.83 -1.50
CA ILE A 904 33.97 -6.47 -0.09
C ILE A 904 35.46 -6.37 0.23
N LEU A 905 35.87 -5.18 0.65
CA LEU A 905 37.25 -4.92 1.06
C LEU A 905 37.28 -4.89 2.58
N ARG A 906 38.16 -5.66 3.22
CA ARG A 906 38.40 -5.55 4.67
C ARG A 906 39.85 -5.30 4.97
N LEU A 907 40.11 -4.18 5.61
CA LEU A 907 41.43 -3.79 6.09
C LEU A 907 41.52 -4.09 7.58
N THR A 908 42.52 -4.88 7.96
CA THR A 908 42.78 -5.29 9.33
C THR A 908 44.14 -4.76 9.78
N ARG A 909 44.17 -4.16 10.97
CA ARG A 909 45.37 -3.60 11.60
C ARG A 909 45.35 -3.94 13.09
N GLY A 910 46.25 -4.81 13.52
CA GLY A 910 46.21 -5.34 14.89
C GLY A 910 44.88 -6.04 15.14
N GLU A 911 44.14 -5.59 16.15
CA GLU A 911 42.79 -6.09 16.48
C GLU A 911 41.66 -5.28 15.83
N GLU A 912 41.98 -4.16 15.17
CA GLU A 912 40.98 -3.32 14.51
C GLU A 912 40.77 -3.76 13.05
N SER A 913 39.52 -3.82 12.61
CA SER A 913 39.19 -4.09 11.21
C SER A 913 38.01 -3.26 10.74
N GLU A 914 38.07 -2.80 9.49
CA GLU A 914 36.97 -2.09 8.85
C GLU A 914 36.72 -2.63 7.44
N SER A 915 35.43 -2.69 7.06
CA SER A 915 35.00 -3.21 5.77
C SER A 915 34.37 -2.11 4.91
N SER A 916 34.53 -2.18 3.60
CA SER A 916 33.92 -1.25 2.64
C SER A 916 33.50 -1.98 1.35
N LEU A 917 32.64 -1.35 0.55
CA LEU A 917 32.19 -1.89 -0.73
C LEU A 917 32.90 -1.18 -1.90
N LEU A 918 33.44 -1.97 -2.81
CA LEU A 918 34.05 -1.52 -4.06
C LEU A 918 33.20 -1.99 -5.24
N LYS A 919 32.72 -1.05 -6.07
CA LYS A 919 32.08 -1.38 -7.35
C LYS A 919 33.07 -1.14 -8.50
N LEU A 920 33.47 -2.23 -9.15
CA LEU A 920 34.23 -2.18 -10.40
C LEU A 920 33.26 -2.21 -11.58
N LYS A 921 33.33 -1.19 -12.44
CA LYS A 921 32.55 -1.08 -13.68
C LYS A 921 33.38 -1.48 -14.90
#